data_AF-A0A1H1DRF0-F1
#
_entry.id   AF-A0A1H1DRF0-F1
#
_cell.length_a   1.000
_cell.length_b   1.000
_cell.length_c   1.000
_cell.angle_alpha   90.00
_cell.angle_beta   90.00
_cell.angle_gamma   90.00
#
_symmetry.space_group_name_H-M   'P 1'
#
loop_
_entity.id
_entity.type
_entity.pdbx_description
1 polymer ?
#
loop_
_entity_poly.entity_id
_entity_poly.type
_entity_poly.pdbx_seq_one_letter_code
_entity_poly.pdbx_strand_id
1 'polypeptide(L)'
;MLSDTMKCCKEYRHEFIMPEHLLLVMMDDNEFYNTLDSYYSANLFQERIENKLDEVETVPEDIDYEPEASTQMGQLIEFACAQIINSSATALDVPHLVMGLLNLPESWACYLLKDALGDNESNFMSDLISAYELADQLGTGDQQKGQEAWRRLVTCMNTLYQQHNPLIGREQELQRTIQVLCRRDKNNPLHVGEPGVGKTALVWGLARMIEEDQNLPERLKGSKIYQLDLGTLLAGTQYRGDFENRIKQIMEGIQEESDKNIVYIDEIHTLVGAGATGEGAMDASNMLKPYLEAGGIRFIGSTTYEEYNRHFARSKGLVRRFQQIDIPEPTPEETKHIVRQLRSQYESFHHVTYDEAALDFAVDASYKYVNDRFLPDKAIDLIDEAGAAAELKDGAQPANVNKVDIADVLAKTCKVDTMAMNSDDDNAQLETLAPRLLQKIYGQDEAIRQVVEAVQMSKAGLLDDNKPLASLLFVGPTGVGKTEVARVLAKELGIALLRFDMSEYTEKHTVAKLIGSPAGYIGYEDGGLLTDAIRKTPNCVLLLDEIEKAHQDIYNILLQVMDYARLTDNKGRKADFRNVILIMTSNAGAQYAAQANIGFTGNTSRGEAMLKQVKKTFKPEFINRLSGTVVFNDMDHEMATLILKKKLSELQDKLTAKQVEMTLSDEAFKLLLDEGYTHEYGAREMDRVIAQRLKPLLMREILFGSLKQGGHIIISTRDGSLSIG
;
A
#
# COMPACT_ATOMS: atom_id res chain seq x y z
N MET A 1 22.64 26.03 -43.82
CA MET A 1 21.96 24.85 -44.43
C MET A 1 20.82 25.26 -45.36
N LEU A 2 19.59 25.60 -44.91
CA LEU A 2 18.49 25.92 -45.85
C LEU A 2 18.79 27.10 -46.81
N SER A 3 19.51 28.12 -46.32
CA SER A 3 19.99 29.23 -47.15
C SER A 3 20.97 28.78 -48.24
N ASP A 4 21.76 27.76 -47.96
CA ASP A 4 22.78 27.23 -48.87
C ASP A 4 22.15 26.24 -49.85
N THR A 5 21.10 25.52 -49.44
CA THR A 5 20.23 24.75 -50.33
C THR A 5 19.59 25.64 -51.40
N MET A 6 19.14 26.84 -51.03
CA MET A 6 18.60 27.81 -51.99
C MET A 6 19.68 28.30 -52.97
N LYS A 7 20.92 28.51 -52.51
CA LYS A 7 22.04 28.88 -53.40
C LYS A 7 22.39 27.75 -54.36
N CYS A 8 22.51 26.52 -53.85
CA CYS A 8 22.74 25.32 -54.64
C CYS A 8 21.69 25.18 -55.76
N CYS A 9 20.39 25.34 -55.44
CA CYS A 9 19.32 25.33 -56.44
C CYS A 9 19.50 26.40 -57.55
N LYS A 10 20.02 27.59 -57.21
CA LYS A 10 20.32 28.65 -58.18
C LYS A 10 21.54 28.36 -59.04
N GLU A 11 22.56 27.71 -58.47
CA GLU A 11 23.77 27.31 -59.19
C GLU A 11 23.46 26.27 -60.28
N TYR A 12 22.59 25.31 -59.97
CA TYR A 12 22.06 24.36 -60.96
C TYR A 12 20.99 24.94 -61.90
N ARG A 13 20.57 26.19 -61.67
CA ARG A 13 19.45 26.84 -62.38
C ARG A 13 18.14 26.05 -62.36
N HIS A 14 17.80 25.36 -61.28
CA HIS A 14 16.53 24.64 -61.15
C HIS A 14 15.41 25.57 -60.66
N GLU A 15 14.19 25.37 -61.17
CA GLU A 15 12.99 26.16 -60.79
C GLU A 15 12.53 25.92 -59.35
N PHE A 16 12.69 24.67 -58.85
CA PHE A 16 12.21 24.27 -57.53
C PHE A 16 13.35 23.79 -56.61
N ILE A 17 13.31 24.20 -55.35
CA ILE A 17 14.17 23.70 -54.29
C ILE A 17 13.65 22.31 -53.87
N MET A 18 14.36 21.27 -54.28
CA MET A 18 14.05 19.87 -53.99
C MET A 18 14.91 19.27 -52.86
N PRO A 19 14.46 18.17 -52.20
CA PRO A 19 15.23 17.45 -51.17
C PRO A 19 16.64 17.03 -51.59
N GLU A 20 16.86 16.78 -52.88
CA GLU A 20 18.15 16.37 -53.45
C GLU A 20 19.20 17.48 -53.32
N HIS A 21 18.81 18.75 -53.44
CA HIS A 21 19.71 19.88 -53.17
C HIS A 21 20.04 19.97 -51.68
N LEU A 22 19.09 19.67 -50.80
CA LEU A 22 19.33 19.68 -49.35
C LEU A 22 20.33 18.58 -49.00
N LEU A 23 20.14 17.37 -49.56
CA LEU A 23 21.02 16.24 -49.37
C LEU A 23 22.42 16.51 -49.91
N LEU A 24 22.56 17.19 -51.05
CA LEU A 24 23.86 17.62 -51.56
C LEU A 24 24.56 18.60 -50.61
N VAL A 25 23.84 19.60 -50.10
CA VAL A 25 24.37 20.57 -49.13
C VAL A 25 24.70 19.92 -47.78
N MET A 26 24.01 18.84 -47.40
CA MET A 26 24.38 18.06 -46.20
C MET A 26 25.74 17.37 -46.35
N MET A 27 26.25 17.14 -47.56
CA MET A 27 27.60 16.58 -47.75
C MET A 27 28.71 17.55 -47.32
N ASP A 28 28.42 18.85 -47.23
CA ASP A 28 29.34 19.87 -46.70
C ASP A 28 29.36 19.90 -45.16
N ASP A 29 28.45 19.17 -44.51
CA ASP A 29 28.41 19.01 -43.06
C ASP A 29 29.34 17.86 -42.62
N ASN A 30 30.27 18.15 -41.72
CA ASN A 30 31.33 17.21 -41.34
C ASN A 30 30.77 15.98 -40.61
N GLU A 31 29.82 16.18 -39.69
CA GLU A 31 29.22 15.14 -38.89
C GLU A 31 28.41 14.20 -39.78
N PHE A 32 27.60 14.74 -40.69
CA PHE A 32 26.87 13.95 -41.68
C PHE A 32 27.82 13.21 -42.63
N TYR A 33 28.82 13.89 -43.19
CA TYR A 33 29.79 13.30 -44.12
C TYR A 33 30.54 12.12 -43.49
N ASN A 34 31.12 12.32 -42.30
CA ASN A 34 31.90 11.29 -41.62
C ASN A 34 31.05 10.09 -41.20
N THR A 35 29.81 10.35 -40.76
CA THR A 35 28.87 9.27 -40.42
C THR A 35 28.54 8.48 -41.66
N LEU A 36 28.20 9.13 -42.77
CA LEU A 36 27.86 8.46 -44.02
C LEU A 36 29.04 7.64 -44.56
N ASP A 37 30.27 8.17 -44.54
CA ASP A 37 31.48 7.51 -45.04
C ASP A 37 31.77 6.18 -44.32
N SER A 38 31.30 6.04 -43.08
CA SER A 38 31.39 4.79 -42.31
C SER A 38 30.51 3.66 -42.85
N TYR A 39 29.46 4.00 -43.63
CA TYR A 39 28.50 3.06 -44.22
C TYR A 39 28.66 2.94 -45.73
N TYR A 40 28.93 4.05 -46.41
CA TYR A 40 29.08 4.14 -47.86
C TYR A 40 30.01 5.29 -48.21
N SER A 41 30.90 5.10 -49.19
CA SER A 41 31.85 6.15 -49.62
C SER A 41 31.14 7.47 -49.91
N ALA A 42 31.37 8.48 -49.07
CA ALA A 42 30.68 9.76 -49.12
C ALA A 42 30.92 10.48 -50.47
N ASN A 43 32.14 10.34 -51.02
CA ASN A 43 32.49 10.90 -52.33
C ASN A 43 31.69 10.26 -53.48
N LEU A 44 31.49 8.94 -53.46
CA LEU A 44 30.67 8.26 -54.48
C LEU A 44 29.19 8.63 -54.31
N PHE A 45 28.74 8.84 -53.07
CA PHE A 45 27.38 9.27 -52.80
C PHE A 45 27.10 10.68 -53.33
N GLN A 46 28.01 11.62 -53.10
CA GLN A 46 27.94 12.97 -53.62
C GLN A 46 27.84 12.97 -55.16
N GLU A 47 28.71 12.22 -55.85
CA GLU A 47 28.68 12.10 -57.32
C GLU A 47 27.32 11.57 -57.82
N ARG A 48 26.69 10.64 -57.08
CA ARG A 48 25.35 10.11 -57.43
C ARG A 48 24.25 11.16 -57.29
N ILE A 49 24.33 12.04 -56.29
CA ILE A 49 23.37 13.13 -56.12
C ILE A 49 23.55 14.16 -57.24
N GLU A 50 24.79 14.57 -57.52
CA GLU A 50 25.12 15.53 -58.57
C GLU A 50 24.64 15.05 -59.95
N ASN A 51 24.91 13.79 -60.32
CA ASN A 51 24.41 13.19 -61.55
C ASN A 51 22.88 13.23 -61.65
N LYS A 52 22.17 13.06 -60.51
CA LYS A 52 20.71 13.09 -60.50
C LYS A 52 20.17 14.51 -60.64
N LEU A 53 20.86 15.50 -60.08
CA LEU A 53 20.55 16.91 -60.25
C LEU A 53 20.80 17.39 -61.68
N ASP A 54 21.86 16.91 -62.34
CA ASP A 54 22.16 17.25 -63.75
C ASP A 54 21.09 16.73 -64.74
N GLU A 55 20.29 15.73 -64.36
CA GLU A 55 19.17 15.23 -65.17
C GLU A 55 17.91 16.13 -65.11
N VAL A 56 17.86 17.09 -64.19
CA VAL A 56 16.70 17.95 -63.98
C VAL A 56 16.70 19.10 -64.99
N GLU A 57 15.52 19.49 -65.45
CA GLU A 57 15.38 20.59 -66.40
C GLU A 57 15.82 21.92 -65.78
N THR A 58 16.72 22.62 -66.48
CA THR A 58 17.25 23.91 -66.05
C THR A 58 16.46 25.06 -66.67
N VAL A 59 16.31 26.15 -65.91
CA VAL A 59 15.66 27.37 -66.36
C VAL A 59 16.58 28.08 -67.37
N PRO A 60 16.12 28.39 -68.60
CA PRO A 60 16.89 29.09 -69.62
C PRO A 60 17.58 30.38 -69.12
N GLU A 61 18.76 30.70 -69.66
CA GLU A 61 19.61 31.80 -69.19
C GLU A 61 18.97 33.18 -69.26
N ASP A 62 17.99 33.36 -70.15
CA ASP A 62 17.28 34.59 -70.45
C ASP A 62 16.03 34.83 -69.59
N ILE A 63 15.69 33.89 -68.70
CA ILE A 63 14.55 33.98 -67.80
C ILE A 63 15.03 34.30 -66.39
N ASP A 64 14.48 35.39 -65.82
CA ASP A 64 14.62 35.72 -64.41
C ASP A 64 13.57 34.96 -63.61
N TYR A 65 13.98 34.29 -62.53
CA TYR A 65 13.12 33.43 -61.73
C TYR A 65 13.57 33.42 -60.26
N GLU A 66 12.63 33.17 -59.35
CA GLU A 66 12.93 32.92 -57.94
C GLU A 66 12.62 31.45 -57.63
N PRO A 67 13.58 30.68 -57.07
CA PRO A 67 13.31 29.28 -56.71
C PRO A 67 12.24 29.17 -55.64
N GLU A 68 11.24 28.34 -55.88
CA GLU A 68 10.19 28.02 -54.91
C GLU A 68 10.45 26.65 -54.27
N ALA A 69 9.98 26.42 -53.04
CA ALA A 69 10.09 25.10 -52.42
C ALA A 69 9.21 24.09 -53.15
N SER A 70 9.76 22.93 -53.51
CA SER A 70 8.96 21.84 -54.08
C SER A 70 7.99 21.27 -53.04
N THR A 71 6.91 20.63 -53.49
CA THR A 71 5.96 19.95 -52.59
C THR A 71 6.66 18.95 -51.67
N GLN A 72 7.66 18.21 -52.18
CA GLN A 72 8.44 17.24 -51.41
C GLN A 72 9.36 17.93 -50.38
N MET A 73 9.94 19.09 -50.72
CA MET A 73 10.73 19.88 -49.78
C MET A 73 9.86 20.45 -48.64
N GLY A 74 8.63 20.89 -48.94
CA GLY A 74 7.66 21.28 -47.93
C GLY A 74 7.32 20.14 -46.97
N GLN A 75 7.02 18.95 -47.52
CA GLN A 75 6.74 17.75 -46.72
C GLN A 75 7.93 17.33 -45.84
N LEU A 76 9.17 17.46 -46.35
CA LEU A 76 10.38 17.16 -45.59
C LEU A 76 10.43 17.98 -44.29
N ILE A 77 10.24 19.29 -44.43
CA ILE A 77 10.30 20.24 -43.32
C ILE A 77 9.17 19.96 -42.32
N GLU A 78 7.96 19.65 -42.81
CA GLU A 78 6.83 19.28 -41.94
C GLU A 78 7.14 18.02 -41.11
N PHE A 79 7.69 16.97 -41.73
CA PHE A 79 8.08 15.76 -41.02
C PHE A 79 9.20 16.03 -40.01
N ALA A 80 10.21 16.82 -40.37
CA ALA A 80 11.31 17.14 -39.49
C ALA A 80 10.84 17.98 -38.28
N CYS A 81 9.94 18.94 -38.49
CA CYS A 81 9.34 19.75 -37.42
C CYS A 81 8.44 18.91 -36.48
N ALA A 82 7.71 17.94 -37.01
CA ALA A 82 6.91 17.03 -36.18
C ALA A 82 7.79 16.22 -35.20
N GLN A 83 9.02 15.89 -35.58
CA GLN A 83 9.95 15.18 -34.70
C GLN A 83 10.42 16.03 -33.51
N ILE A 84 10.63 17.34 -33.71
CA ILE A 84 11.03 18.27 -32.64
C ILE A 84 10.00 18.26 -31.49
N ILE A 85 8.71 18.24 -31.84
CA ILE A 85 7.61 18.21 -30.86
C ILE A 85 7.67 16.92 -30.03
N ASN A 86 8.05 15.80 -30.63
CA ASN A 86 8.17 14.51 -29.95
C ASN A 86 9.48 14.34 -29.17
N SER A 87 10.58 14.95 -29.63
CA SER A 87 11.91 14.83 -29.03
C SER A 87 12.24 15.90 -27.99
N SER A 88 11.34 16.86 -27.74
CA SER A 88 11.57 18.03 -26.87
C SER A 88 12.81 18.88 -27.27
N ALA A 89 13.28 18.76 -28.51
CA ALA A 89 14.40 19.53 -29.02
C ALA A 89 14.03 21.02 -29.13
N THR A 90 14.99 21.91 -28.90
CA THR A 90 14.77 23.37 -28.96
C THR A 90 14.99 23.97 -30.35
N ALA A 91 15.63 23.23 -31.26
CA ALA A 91 15.95 23.67 -32.61
C ALA A 91 15.89 22.49 -33.61
N LEU A 92 15.68 22.83 -34.88
CA LEU A 92 15.76 21.88 -36.00
C LEU A 92 17.22 21.65 -36.36
N ASP A 93 17.64 20.39 -36.34
CA ASP A 93 19.01 19.98 -36.65
C ASP A 93 19.06 18.88 -37.72
N VAL A 94 20.25 18.59 -38.27
CA VAL A 94 20.46 17.67 -39.40
C VAL A 94 19.89 16.27 -39.16
N PRO A 95 20.01 15.62 -37.98
CA PRO A 95 19.36 14.33 -37.74
C PRO A 95 17.84 14.36 -37.95
N HIS A 96 17.18 15.47 -37.61
CA HIS A 96 15.74 15.64 -37.81
C HIS A 96 15.40 15.77 -39.30
N LEU A 97 16.22 16.50 -40.06
CA LEU A 97 16.06 16.65 -41.51
C LEU A 97 16.26 15.32 -42.24
N VAL A 98 17.27 14.54 -41.85
CA VAL A 98 17.56 13.21 -42.41
C VAL A 98 16.42 12.23 -42.10
N MET A 99 15.89 12.27 -40.89
CA MET A 99 14.71 11.47 -40.52
C MET A 99 13.47 11.88 -41.33
N GLY A 100 13.27 13.18 -41.57
CA GLY A 100 12.23 13.68 -42.46
C GLY A 100 12.41 13.16 -43.88
N LEU A 101 13.64 13.19 -44.40
CA LEU A 101 14.01 12.72 -45.74
C LEU A 101 13.75 11.22 -45.92
N LEU A 102 14.11 10.37 -44.96
CA LEU A 102 13.86 8.92 -45.00
C LEU A 102 12.36 8.55 -44.98
N ASN A 103 11.51 9.47 -44.54
CA ASN A 103 10.06 9.33 -44.49
C ASN A 103 9.34 9.94 -45.71
N LEU A 104 10.06 10.52 -46.67
CA LEU A 104 9.46 11.00 -47.91
C LEU A 104 9.23 9.83 -48.89
N PRO A 105 7.96 9.48 -49.19
CA PRO A 105 7.68 8.52 -50.24
C PRO A 105 8.04 9.14 -51.61
N GLU A 106 8.66 8.34 -52.48
CA GLU A 106 8.91 8.69 -53.90
C GLU A 106 9.84 9.90 -54.15
N SER A 107 10.72 10.25 -53.22
CA SER A 107 11.83 11.21 -53.47
C SER A 107 13.11 10.48 -53.89
N TRP A 108 13.86 11.07 -54.83
CA TRP A 108 15.18 10.55 -55.22
C TRP A 108 16.17 10.67 -54.08
N ALA A 109 16.11 11.72 -53.26
CA ALA A 109 16.94 11.87 -52.07
C ALA A 109 16.75 10.69 -51.10
N CYS A 110 15.50 10.33 -50.82
CA CYS A 110 15.16 9.16 -49.99
C CYS A 110 15.67 7.86 -50.61
N TYR A 111 15.41 7.65 -51.91
CA TYR A 111 15.87 6.46 -52.62
C TYR A 111 17.40 6.32 -52.60
N LEU A 112 18.13 7.39 -52.92
CA LEU A 112 19.59 7.40 -52.95
C LEU A 112 20.16 7.08 -51.56
N LEU A 113 19.65 7.75 -50.51
CA LEU A 113 20.13 7.53 -49.15
C LEU A 113 19.84 6.09 -48.68
N LYS A 114 18.64 5.56 -48.91
CA LYS A 114 18.31 4.17 -48.57
C LYS A 114 19.15 3.15 -49.33
N ASP A 115 19.39 3.38 -50.61
CA ASP A 115 20.25 2.52 -51.43
C ASP A 115 21.71 2.53 -50.95
N ALA A 116 22.21 3.68 -50.49
CA ALA A 116 23.55 3.77 -49.90
C ALA A 116 23.65 3.07 -48.54
N LEU A 117 22.62 3.16 -47.70
CA LEU A 117 22.63 2.60 -46.34
C LEU A 117 22.25 1.10 -46.28
N GLY A 118 21.45 0.61 -47.24
CA GLY A 118 20.91 -0.75 -47.23
C GLY A 118 20.08 -1.01 -45.96
N ASP A 119 20.28 -2.16 -45.32
CA ASP A 119 19.55 -2.53 -44.09
C ASP A 119 20.01 -1.77 -42.83
N ASN A 120 20.96 -0.84 -42.95
CA ASN A 120 21.58 -0.14 -41.80
C ASN A 120 20.92 1.20 -41.45
N GLU A 121 19.74 1.52 -41.98
CA GLU A 121 19.06 2.81 -41.72
C GLU A 121 18.98 3.15 -40.22
N SER A 122 18.61 2.18 -39.37
CA SER A 122 18.49 2.40 -37.92
C SER A 122 19.83 2.65 -37.23
N ASN A 123 20.89 1.95 -37.65
CA ASN A 123 22.23 2.11 -37.09
C ASN A 123 22.83 3.45 -37.51
N PHE A 124 22.68 3.82 -38.79
CA PHE A 124 23.11 5.12 -39.31
C PHE A 124 22.44 6.27 -38.56
N MET A 125 21.12 6.20 -38.33
CA MET A 125 20.42 7.24 -37.56
C MET A 125 20.92 7.31 -36.11
N SER A 126 21.20 6.18 -35.46
CA SER A 126 21.76 6.15 -34.10
C SER A 126 23.15 6.79 -34.04
N ASP A 127 24.02 6.46 -34.99
CA ASP A 127 25.38 7.01 -35.07
C ASP A 127 25.36 8.50 -35.42
N LEU A 128 24.47 8.92 -36.32
CA LEU A 128 24.31 10.31 -36.70
C LEU A 128 23.82 11.16 -35.51
N ILE A 129 22.81 10.69 -34.76
CA ILE A 129 22.37 11.38 -33.54
C ILE A 129 23.52 11.48 -32.53
N SER A 130 24.26 10.39 -32.34
CA SER A 130 25.40 10.35 -31.42
C SER A 130 26.51 11.32 -31.84
N ALA A 131 26.79 11.44 -33.14
CA ALA A 131 27.79 12.35 -33.69
C ALA A 131 27.42 13.81 -33.41
N TYR A 132 26.15 14.19 -33.59
CA TYR A 132 25.66 15.54 -33.30
C TYR A 132 25.60 15.84 -31.81
N GLU A 133 25.22 14.88 -30.97
CA GLU A 133 25.31 15.04 -29.51
C GLU A 133 26.75 15.24 -29.05
N LEU A 134 27.71 14.53 -29.65
CA LEU A 134 29.13 14.70 -29.37
C LEU A 134 29.66 16.05 -29.89
N ALA A 135 29.20 16.48 -31.06
CA ALA A 135 29.58 17.76 -31.67
C ALA A 135 29.01 18.95 -30.87
N ASP A 136 27.78 18.87 -30.36
CA ASP A 136 27.21 19.87 -29.44
C ASP A 136 28.02 19.95 -28.13
N GLN A 137 28.54 18.82 -27.66
CA GLN A 137 29.43 18.74 -26.50
C GLN A 137 30.84 19.30 -26.77
N LEU A 138 31.33 19.25 -28.01
CA LEU A 138 32.69 19.67 -28.40
C LEU A 138 32.76 21.08 -29.00
N GLY A 139 31.70 21.54 -29.68
CA GLY A 139 31.60 22.78 -30.45
C GLY A 139 31.06 23.98 -29.66
N THR A 140 30.47 23.75 -28.49
CA THR A 140 30.31 24.80 -27.50
C THR A 140 31.58 24.90 -26.68
N GLY A 141 32.14 26.09 -26.54
CA GLY A 141 33.23 26.40 -25.61
C GLY A 141 32.76 26.27 -24.15
N ASP A 142 32.33 25.08 -23.78
CA ASP A 142 31.59 24.76 -22.56
C ASP A 142 32.08 23.40 -22.03
N GLN A 143 33.40 23.26 -21.91
CA GLN A 143 34.05 22.20 -21.12
C GLN A 143 33.56 22.13 -19.65
N GLN A 144 32.70 23.07 -19.22
CA GLN A 144 32.03 23.04 -17.92
C GLN A 144 30.67 22.31 -17.91
N LYS A 145 29.97 22.12 -19.04
CA LYS A 145 28.63 21.49 -19.02
C LYS A 145 28.64 19.96 -18.95
N GLY A 146 29.63 19.30 -19.56
CA GLY A 146 29.78 17.84 -19.48
C GLY A 146 30.13 17.35 -18.05
N GLN A 147 30.87 18.15 -17.29
CA GLN A 147 31.25 17.82 -15.91
C GLN A 147 30.10 17.89 -14.89
N GLU A 148 28.95 18.46 -15.26
CA GLU A 148 27.81 18.61 -14.34
C GLU A 148 26.56 17.80 -14.73
N ALA A 149 26.59 17.04 -15.83
CA ALA A 149 25.43 16.26 -16.29
C ALA A 149 25.02 15.19 -15.26
N TRP A 150 25.99 14.46 -14.69
CA TRP A 150 25.73 13.44 -13.67
C TRP A 150 25.18 14.02 -12.36
N ARG A 151 25.50 15.29 -12.04
CA ARG A 151 24.99 15.97 -10.83
C ARG A 151 23.49 16.19 -10.87
N ARG A 152 22.87 16.19 -12.06
CA ARG A 152 21.41 16.25 -12.22
C ARG A 152 20.73 14.92 -11.91
N LEU A 153 21.48 13.82 -11.92
CA LEU A 153 20.99 12.46 -11.70
C LEU A 153 21.15 11.99 -10.24
N VAL A 154 21.82 12.78 -9.40
CA VAL A 154 22.06 12.46 -7.99
C VAL A 154 21.74 13.64 -7.09
N THR A 155 21.37 13.36 -5.85
CA THR A 155 21.11 14.39 -4.83
C THR A 155 22.28 14.47 -3.86
N CYS A 156 22.87 15.65 -3.69
CA CYS A 156 23.91 15.86 -2.68
C CYS A 156 23.26 16.08 -1.31
N MET A 157 23.41 15.12 -0.40
CA MET A 157 22.82 15.21 0.94
C MET A 157 23.51 16.28 1.81
N ASN A 158 24.80 16.51 1.57
CA ASN A 158 25.55 17.56 2.26
C ASN A 158 25.02 18.98 2.00
N THR A 159 24.36 19.24 0.87
CA THR A 159 23.79 20.57 0.61
C THR A 159 22.40 20.76 1.20
N LEU A 160 21.70 19.66 1.51
CA LEU A 160 20.29 19.68 1.91
C LEU A 160 20.08 19.33 3.38
N TYR A 161 21.12 18.99 4.15
CA TYR A 161 20.95 18.49 5.53
C TYR A 161 20.17 19.45 6.45
N GLN A 162 20.21 20.77 6.20
CA GLN A 162 19.48 21.77 6.99
C GLN A 162 17.96 21.76 6.73
N GLN A 163 17.52 21.22 5.60
CA GLN A 163 16.11 21.11 5.22
C GLN A 163 15.46 19.85 5.81
N HIS A 164 16.25 18.96 6.43
CA HIS A 164 15.80 17.70 6.99
C HIS A 164 15.91 17.68 8.51
N ASN A 165 15.11 16.82 9.14
CA ASN A 165 15.11 16.62 10.58
C ASN A 165 16.50 16.14 11.06
N PRO A 166 17.03 16.70 12.16
CA PRO A 166 18.30 16.26 12.71
C PRO A 166 18.20 14.82 13.20
N LEU A 167 19.31 14.10 13.13
CA LEU A 167 19.41 12.80 13.79
C LEU A 167 19.33 13.02 15.31
N ILE A 168 18.34 12.39 15.93
CA ILE A 168 18.13 12.41 17.37
C ILE A 168 18.26 10.98 17.89
N GLY A 169 19.16 10.79 18.85
CA GLY A 169 19.55 9.45 19.27
C GLY A 169 20.32 8.70 18.19
N ARG A 170 20.45 7.38 18.36
CA ARG A 170 21.17 6.47 17.45
C ARG A 170 22.66 6.80 17.25
N GLU A 171 23.30 7.37 18.27
CA GLU A 171 24.72 7.72 18.22
C GLU A 171 25.59 6.49 18.05
N GLN A 172 25.19 5.34 18.60
CA GLN A 172 25.93 4.08 18.48
C GLN A 172 25.91 3.55 17.05
N GLU A 173 24.76 3.57 16.38
CA GLU A 173 24.60 3.13 14.99
C GLU A 173 25.33 4.07 14.03
N LEU A 174 25.30 5.38 14.29
CA LEU A 174 26.06 6.35 13.51
C LEU A 174 27.57 6.15 13.70
N GLN A 175 28.04 5.99 14.93
CA GLN A 175 29.44 5.70 15.23
C GLN A 175 29.89 4.39 14.58
N ARG A 176 29.02 3.36 14.59
CA ARG A 176 29.28 2.10 13.89
C ARG A 176 29.38 2.28 12.38
N THR A 177 28.53 3.14 11.79
CA THR A 177 28.57 3.49 10.36
C THR A 177 29.91 4.15 10.00
N ILE A 178 30.34 5.13 10.78
CA ILE A 178 31.64 5.80 10.64
C ILE A 178 32.79 4.80 10.77
N GLN A 179 32.72 3.90 11.76
CA GLN A 179 33.73 2.86 11.97
C GLN A 179 33.86 1.95 10.76
N VAL A 180 32.74 1.55 10.15
CA VAL A 180 32.72 0.72 8.95
C VAL A 180 33.32 1.45 7.76
N LEU A 181 32.91 2.70 7.51
CA LEU A 181 33.44 3.53 6.41
C LEU A 181 34.95 3.73 6.48
N CYS A 182 35.52 3.72 7.69
CA CYS A 182 36.96 3.86 7.92
C CYS A 182 37.78 2.56 7.75
N ARG A 183 37.12 1.40 7.57
CA ARG A 183 37.81 0.11 7.38
C ARG A 183 38.60 0.10 6.07
N ARG A 184 39.64 -0.73 6.02
CA ARG A 184 40.41 -0.99 4.78
C ARG A 184 39.60 -1.88 3.82
N ASP A 185 39.05 -2.97 4.35
CA ASP A 185 38.23 -3.92 3.62
C ASP A 185 36.83 -3.97 4.23
N LYS A 186 35.83 -4.24 3.38
CA LYS A 186 34.42 -4.32 3.79
C LYS A 186 33.97 -3.01 4.45
N ASN A 187 34.27 -1.92 3.76
CA ASN A 187 34.11 -0.53 4.19
C ASN A 187 32.77 0.10 3.77
N ASN A 188 31.86 -0.71 3.25
CA ASN A 188 30.53 -0.25 2.84
C ASN A 188 29.51 -0.67 3.91
N PRO A 189 28.95 0.25 4.72
CA PRO A 189 27.88 -0.09 5.65
C PRO A 189 26.59 -0.42 4.91
N LEU A 190 25.88 -1.44 5.42
CA LEU A 190 24.53 -1.78 5.01
C LEU A 190 23.61 -1.67 6.23
N HIS A 191 22.77 -0.63 6.25
CA HIS A 191 21.75 -0.43 7.27
C HIS A 191 20.58 -1.40 7.03
N VAL A 192 20.43 -2.38 7.91
CA VAL A 192 19.35 -3.37 7.84
C VAL A 192 18.37 -3.12 8.97
N GLY A 193 17.11 -2.84 8.63
CA GLY A 193 16.06 -2.55 9.60
C GLY A 193 14.71 -2.39 8.92
N GLU A 194 13.63 -2.46 9.68
CA GLU A 194 12.27 -2.33 9.14
C GLU A 194 12.02 -0.93 8.53
N PRO A 195 11.02 -0.75 7.64
CA PRO A 195 10.65 0.57 7.15
C PRO A 195 10.24 1.51 8.30
N GLY A 196 10.55 2.80 8.19
CA GLY A 196 10.17 3.80 9.19
C GLY A 196 11.08 3.90 10.43
N VAL A 197 12.03 3.00 10.66
CA VAL A 197 12.91 3.06 11.85
C VAL A 197 13.94 4.21 11.81
N GLY A 198 14.07 4.93 10.70
CA GLY A 198 15.03 6.04 10.56
C GLY A 198 16.39 5.68 9.96
N LYS A 199 16.44 4.71 9.02
CA LYS A 199 17.66 4.35 8.28
C LYS A 199 18.25 5.55 7.53
N THR A 200 17.42 6.28 6.79
CA THR A 200 17.84 7.48 6.04
C THR A 200 18.26 8.63 6.96
N ALA A 201 17.66 8.74 8.15
CA ALA A 201 18.02 9.75 9.15
C ALA A 201 19.49 9.62 9.63
N LEU A 202 20.02 8.39 9.71
CA LEU A 202 21.44 8.17 10.02
C LEU A 202 22.37 8.76 8.97
N VAL A 203 21.97 8.72 7.70
CA VAL A 203 22.75 9.26 6.58
C VAL A 203 22.70 10.78 6.58
N TRP A 204 21.53 11.38 6.85
CA TRP A 204 21.42 12.83 7.08
C TRP A 204 22.25 13.29 8.28
N GLY A 205 22.26 12.52 9.38
CA GLY A 205 23.11 12.77 10.54
C GLY A 205 24.60 12.74 10.18
N LEU A 206 25.03 11.77 9.36
CA LEU A 206 26.40 11.70 8.86
C LEU A 206 26.74 12.90 7.95
N ALA A 207 25.85 13.28 7.03
CA ALA A 207 26.04 14.44 6.14
C ALA A 207 26.25 15.73 6.96
N ARG A 208 25.41 15.93 7.98
CA ARG A 208 25.54 17.05 8.92
C ARG A 208 26.87 17.03 9.66
N MET A 209 27.29 15.88 10.21
CA MET A 209 28.57 15.78 10.91
C MET A 209 29.75 16.13 10.00
N ILE A 210 29.69 15.75 8.71
CA ILE A 210 30.75 16.05 7.75
C ILE A 210 30.83 17.55 7.46
N GLU A 211 29.69 18.21 7.27
CA GLU A 211 29.65 19.66 7.02
C GLU A 211 30.03 20.49 8.26
N GLU A 212 29.64 20.05 9.46
CA GLU A 212 29.96 20.73 10.70
C GLU A 212 31.36 20.36 11.26
N ASP A 213 32.11 19.48 10.58
CA ASP A 213 33.41 18.91 10.97
C ASP A 213 33.47 18.42 12.45
N GLN A 214 32.39 17.76 12.89
CA GLN A 214 32.25 17.30 14.26
C GLN A 214 32.78 15.88 14.46
N ASN A 215 33.88 15.74 15.21
CA ASN A 215 34.37 14.45 15.72
C ASN A 215 34.54 13.35 14.64
N LEU A 216 34.99 13.73 13.44
CA LEU A 216 35.18 12.82 12.31
C LEU A 216 36.65 12.42 12.11
N PRO A 217 36.92 11.15 11.73
CA PRO A 217 38.25 10.75 11.27
C PRO A 217 38.65 11.50 9.98
N GLU A 218 39.94 11.83 9.84
CA GLU A 218 40.53 12.54 8.68
C GLU A 218 40.16 11.94 7.30
N ARG A 219 39.84 10.64 7.26
CA ARG A 219 39.44 9.93 6.04
C ARG A 219 38.06 10.33 5.51
N LEU A 220 37.20 10.85 6.37
CA LEU A 220 35.83 11.26 6.05
C LEU A 220 35.68 12.80 6.03
N LYS A 221 36.69 13.54 6.50
CA LYS A 221 36.67 15.00 6.40
C LYS A 221 36.65 15.45 4.93
N GLY A 222 35.68 16.31 4.62
CA GLY A 222 35.44 16.84 3.28
C GLY A 222 34.83 15.85 2.28
N SER A 223 34.35 14.68 2.71
CA SER A 223 33.63 13.77 1.82
C SER A 223 32.21 14.27 1.54
N LYS A 224 31.71 14.08 0.32
CA LYS A 224 30.29 14.30 0.01
C LYS A 224 29.52 12.98 -0.04
N ILE A 225 28.26 13.04 0.38
CA ILE A 225 27.29 11.94 0.28
C ILE A 225 26.32 12.25 -0.85
N TYR A 226 26.31 11.39 -1.87
CA TYR A 226 25.42 11.47 -3.02
C TYR A 226 24.37 10.37 -2.94
N GLN A 227 23.10 10.76 -2.83
CA GLN A 227 21.97 9.84 -2.93
C GLN A 227 21.65 9.55 -4.39
N LEU A 228 21.57 8.27 -4.71
CA LEU A 228 21.21 7.77 -6.03
C LEU A 228 19.72 7.46 -6.06
N ASP A 229 18.97 8.18 -6.91
CA ASP A 229 17.55 7.92 -7.14
C ASP A 229 17.35 7.04 -8.37
N LEU A 230 16.84 5.83 -8.14
CA LEU A 230 16.57 4.86 -9.19
C LEU A 230 15.42 5.30 -10.11
N GLY A 231 14.47 6.08 -9.61
CA GLY A 231 13.37 6.63 -10.41
C GLY A 231 13.91 7.56 -11.50
N THR A 232 14.76 8.52 -11.12
CA THR A 232 15.43 9.42 -12.06
C THR A 232 16.31 8.67 -13.06
N LEU A 233 16.97 7.60 -12.63
CA LEU A 233 17.80 6.79 -13.53
C LEU A 233 17.01 6.04 -14.60
N LEU A 234 15.81 5.55 -14.26
CA LEU A 234 14.92 4.84 -15.19
C LEU A 234 14.09 5.81 -16.06
N ALA A 235 13.90 7.05 -15.63
CA ALA A 235 13.14 8.04 -16.37
C ALA A 235 13.81 8.37 -17.72
N GLY A 236 13.08 8.11 -18.81
CA GLY A 236 13.55 8.38 -20.17
C GLY A 236 14.58 7.38 -20.72
N THR A 237 14.85 6.26 -20.05
CA THR A 237 15.65 5.17 -20.64
C THR A 237 14.72 4.20 -21.36
N GLN A 238 14.90 4.03 -22.67
CA GLN A 238 14.15 3.03 -23.45
C GLN A 238 14.87 1.69 -23.48
N TYR A 239 16.21 1.71 -23.38
CA TYR A 239 17.05 0.53 -23.46
C TYR A 239 17.88 0.33 -22.19
N ARG A 240 18.23 -0.94 -21.94
CA ARG A 240 19.13 -1.33 -20.85
C ARG A 240 20.46 -0.60 -20.89
N GLY A 241 21.04 -0.44 -22.08
CA GLY A 241 22.33 0.23 -22.26
C GLY A 241 22.34 1.67 -21.74
N ASP A 242 21.21 2.39 -21.85
CA ASP A 242 21.10 3.78 -21.40
C ASP A 242 21.21 3.88 -19.88
N PHE A 243 20.50 3.00 -19.17
CA PHE A 243 20.59 2.89 -17.73
C PHE A 243 22.01 2.52 -17.28
N GLU A 244 22.63 1.58 -17.99
CA GLU A 244 24.00 1.16 -17.72
C GLU A 244 25.01 2.32 -17.90
N ASN A 245 24.87 3.08 -18.98
CA ASN A 245 25.71 4.25 -19.23
C ASN A 245 25.51 5.36 -18.18
N ARG A 246 24.29 5.60 -17.71
CA ARG A 246 24.01 6.60 -16.66
C ARG A 246 24.67 6.25 -15.33
N ILE A 247 24.58 5.00 -14.88
CA ILE A 247 25.27 4.56 -13.65
C ILE A 247 26.78 4.74 -13.81
N LYS A 248 27.34 4.36 -14.97
CA LYS A 248 28.77 4.51 -15.24
C LYS A 248 29.20 5.99 -15.15
N GLN A 249 28.48 6.89 -15.82
CA GLN A 249 28.73 8.34 -15.78
C GLN A 249 28.69 8.91 -14.36
N ILE A 250 27.71 8.49 -13.55
CA ILE A 250 27.60 8.92 -12.15
C ILE A 250 28.81 8.44 -11.33
N MET A 251 29.18 7.17 -11.44
CA MET A 251 30.27 6.61 -10.65
C MET A 251 31.62 7.24 -11.03
N GLU A 252 31.88 7.39 -12.33
CA GLU A 252 33.10 8.04 -12.83
C GLU A 252 33.15 9.52 -12.39
N GLY A 253 32.04 10.27 -12.53
CA GLY A 253 31.97 11.67 -12.08
C GLY A 253 32.18 11.86 -10.58
N ILE A 254 31.60 11.00 -9.75
CA ILE A 254 31.79 11.03 -8.28
C ILE A 254 33.24 10.71 -7.91
N GLN A 255 33.85 9.75 -8.60
CA GLN A 255 35.23 9.33 -8.35
C GLN A 255 36.25 10.38 -8.80
N GLU A 256 35.99 11.09 -9.90
CA GLU A 256 36.82 12.22 -10.35
C GLU A 256 36.81 13.38 -9.37
N GLU A 257 35.69 13.67 -8.71
CA GLU A 257 35.60 14.74 -7.72
C GLU A 257 36.40 14.44 -6.46
N SER A 258 36.26 13.23 -5.89
CA SER A 258 37.07 12.77 -4.76
C SER A 258 36.93 11.28 -4.52
N ASP A 259 38.04 10.63 -4.18
CA ASP A 259 38.11 9.25 -3.68
C ASP A 259 37.52 9.07 -2.27
N LYS A 260 37.16 10.17 -1.60
CA LYS A 260 36.52 10.15 -0.28
C LYS A 260 35.00 10.10 -0.35
N ASN A 261 34.42 10.35 -1.52
CA ASN A 261 32.98 10.47 -1.70
C ASN A 261 32.24 9.17 -1.39
N ILE A 262 30.99 9.34 -0.96
CA ILE A 262 30.12 8.27 -0.49
C ILE A 262 28.86 8.28 -1.36
N VAL A 263 28.49 7.12 -1.87
CA VAL A 263 27.21 6.91 -2.57
C VAL A 263 26.23 6.28 -1.59
N TYR A 264 25.09 6.94 -1.39
CA TYR A 264 23.96 6.39 -0.66
C TYR A 264 22.93 5.81 -1.63
N ILE A 265 22.52 4.56 -1.41
CA ILE A 265 21.48 3.88 -2.18
C ILE A 265 20.40 3.46 -1.21
N ASP A 266 19.25 4.13 -1.29
CA ASP A 266 18.06 3.66 -0.58
C ASP A 266 17.53 2.39 -1.26
N GLU A 267 16.98 1.47 -0.48
CA GLU A 267 16.42 0.21 -0.99
C GLU A 267 17.37 -0.54 -1.94
N ILE A 268 18.64 -0.70 -1.55
CA ILE A 268 19.71 -1.27 -2.39
C ILE A 268 19.40 -2.67 -2.95
N HIS A 269 18.46 -3.40 -2.35
CA HIS A 269 18.00 -4.70 -2.83
C HIS A 269 17.31 -4.62 -4.20
N THR A 270 16.74 -3.47 -4.59
CA THR A 270 16.15 -3.22 -5.91
C THR A 270 17.16 -3.44 -7.04
N LEU A 271 18.43 -3.13 -6.79
CA LEU A 271 19.55 -3.34 -7.73
C LEU A 271 20.03 -4.80 -7.81
N VAL A 272 19.63 -5.66 -6.86
CA VAL A 272 20.12 -7.03 -6.68
C VAL A 272 19.00 -8.08 -6.89
N GLY A 273 17.73 -7.67 -6.82
CA GLY A 273 16.60 -8.58 -6.59
C GLY A 273 15.77 -9.00 -7.81
N ALA A 274 16.09 -8.46 -8.97
CA ALA A 274 15.34 -8.56 -10.22
C ALA A 274 15.35 -9.93 -10.94
N GLY A 275 16.12 -10.91 -10.47
CA GLY A 275 16.51 -12.07 -11.29
C GLY A 275 15.76 -13.39 -11.07
N ALA A 276 14.52 -13.41 -10.57
CA ALA A 276 13.87 -14.69 -10.23
C ALA A 276 12.60 -15.09 -11.00
N THR A 277 11.75 -14.18 -11.52
CA THR A 277 10.45 -14.61 -12.09
C THR A 277 9.80 -13.72 -13.18
N GLY A 278 10.49 -12.76 -13.80
CA GLY A 278 9.88 -11.98 -14.88
C GLY A 278 10.88 -11.30 -15.82
N GLU A 279 10.53 -11.19 -17.10
CA GLU A 279 11.33 -10.62 -18.21
C GLU A 279 11.68 -9.12 -18.07
N GLY A 280 11.39 -8.47 -16.94
CA GLY A 280 11.36 -7.00 -16.84
C GLY A 280 12.29 -6.34 -15.83
N ALA A 281 13.12 -7.07 -15.07
CA ALA A 281 13.90 -6.46 -14.00
C ALA A 281 15.41 -6.59 -14.26
N MET A 282 16.14 -5.47 -14.17
CA MET A 282 17.57 -5.39 -14.47
C MET A 282 18.43 -5.71 -13.24
N ASP A 283 19.31 -6.71 -13.35
CA ASP A 283 20.33 -7.00 -12.34
C ASP A 283 21.52 -6.03 -12.48
N ALA A 284 21.34 -4.84 -11.93
CA ALA A 284 22.35 -3.77 -11.88
C ALA A 284 23.50 -4.08 -10.91
N SER A 285 23.42 -5.15 -10.12
CA SER A 285 24.46 -5.52 -9.16
C SER A 285 25.82 -5.82 -9.82
N ASN A 286 25.82 -6.31 -11.06
CA ASN A 286 27.05 -6.58 -11.80
C ASN A 286 27.81 -5.30 -12.17
N MET A 287 27.09 -4.19 -12.32
CA MET A 287 27.66 -2.90 -12.66
C MET A 287 28.37 -2.21 -11.49
N LEU A 288 27.90 -2.46 -10.27
CA LEU A 288 28.50 -1.87 -9.07
C LEU A 288 29.75 -2.63 -8.60
N LYS A 289 29.92 -3.89 -9.02
CA LYS A 289 31.05 -4.74 -8.60
C LYS A 289 32.41 -4.10 -8.89
N PRO A 290 32.71 -3.54 -10.08
CA PRO A 290 34.00 -2.89 -10.36
C PRO A 290 34.31 -1.76 -9.37
N TYR A 291 33.33 -0.91 -9.06
CA TYR A 291 33.51 0.23 -8.14
C TYR A 291 33.66 -0.23 -6.68
N LEU A 292 32.92 -1.26 -6.28
CA LEU A 292 33.06 -1.90 -4.96
C LEU A 292 34.40 -2.63 -4.79
N GLU A 293 35.04 -3.07 -5.89
CA GLU A 293 36.33 -3.75 -5.89
C GLU A 293 37.51 -2.79 -5.97
N ALA A 294 37.40 -1.73 -6.76
CA ALA A 294 38.42 -0.69 -6.89
C ALA A 294 38.62 0.07 -5.57
N GLY A 295 37.57 0.23 -4.77
CA GLY A 295 37.63 0.88 -3.46
C GLY A 295 37.81 2.41 -3.51
N GLY A 296 37.70 3.00 -4.71
CA GLY A 296 37.75 4.46 -4.92
C GLY A 296 36.45 5.19 -4.55
N ILE A 297 35.36 4.46 -4.32
CA ILE A 297 34.07 5.00 -3.88
C ILE A 297 33.58 4.15 -2.70
N ARG A 298 33.03 4.81 -1.67
CA ARG A 298 32.37 4.13 -0.54
C ARG A 298 30.87 4.12 -0.74
N PHE A 299 30.21 3.08 -0.27
CA PHE A 299 28.77 2.92 -0.41
C PHE A 299 28.10 2.79 0.96
N ILE A 300 26.98 3.48 1.14
CA ILE A 300 26.01 3.23 2.21
C ILE A 300 24.76 2.69 1.53
N GLY A 301 24.31 1.50 1.94
CA GLY A 301 23.03 0.94 1.46
C GLY A 301 22.04 0.79 2.61
N SER A 302 20.75 0.96 2.33
CA SER A 302 19.67 0.61 3.26
C SER A 302 18.81 -0.52 2.68
N THR A 303 18.28 -1.38 3.53
CA THR A 303 17.33 -2.43 3.13
C THR A 303 16.53 -2.93 4.34
N THR A 304 15.41 -3.62 4.11
CA THR A 304 14.72 -4.38 5.16
C THR A 304 15.37 -5.74 5.43
N TYR A 305 15.05 -6.34 6.58
CA TYR A 305 15.48 -7.70 6.92
C TYR A 305 14.95 -8.74 5.92
N GLU A 306 13.71 -8.57 5.47
CA GLU A 306 13.07 -9.47 4.51
C GLU A 306 13.81 -9.46 3.16
N GLU A 307 14.06 -8.27 2.62
CA GLU A 307 14.76 -8.09 1.34
C GLU A 307 16.23 -8.49 1.40
N TYR A 308 16.89 -8.22 2.53
CA TYR A 308 18.26 -8.67 2.77
C TYR A 308 18.36 -10.19 2.63
N ASN A 309 17.49 -10.94 3.31
CA ASN A 309 17.51 -12.41 3.27
C ASN A 309 17.07 -12.95 1.90
N ARG A 310 16.09 -12.29 1.26
CA ARG A 310 15.53 -12.72 -0.03
C ARG A 310 16.50 -12.50 -1.19
N HIS A 311 17.14 -11.35 -1.26
CA HIS A 311 17.92 -10.92 -2.43
C HIS A 311 19.41 -10.76 -2.10
N PHE A 312 19.76 -9.95 -1.10
CA PHE A 312 21.14 -9.53 -0.87
C PHE A 312 22.04 -10.65 -0.34
N ALA A 313 21.57 -11.43 0.64
CA ALA A 313 22.29 -12.52 1.29
C ALA A 313 22.70 -13.66 0.34
N ARG A 314 21.99 -13.80 -0.80
CA ARG A 314 22.29 -14.79 -1.84
C ARG A 314 23.48 -14.38 -2.70
N SER A 315 23.78 -13.08 -2.79
CA SER A 315 24.88 -12.55 -3.60
C SER A 315 26.20 -12.57 -2.81
N LYS A 316 26.95 -13.67 -2.91
CA LYS A 316 28.26 -13.83 -2.23
C LYS A 316 29.26 -12.71 -2.53
N GLY A 317 29.19 -12.11 -3.73
CA GLY A 317 30.07 -11.01 -4.13
C GLY A 317 29.82 -9.73 -3.33
N LEU A 318 28.55 -9.32 -3.18
CA LEU A 318 28.18 -8.10 -2.47
C LEU A 318 28.32 -8.25 -0.95
N VAL A 319 27.90 -9.38 -0.38
CA VAL A 319 28.00 -9.65 1.07
C VAL A 319 29.43 -9.56 1.60
N ARG A 320 30.43 -9.82 0.74
CA ARG A 320 31.85 -9.68 1.09
C ARG A 320 32.33 -8.23 1.13
N ARG A 321 31.62 -7.29 0.49
CA ARG A 321 31.97 -5.86 0.40
C ARG A 321 31.17 -5.00 1.37
N PHE A 322 29.99 -5.46 1.78
CA PHE A 322 29.12 -4.75 2.71
C PHE A 322 29.16 -5.31 4.13
N GLN A 323 29.22 -4.45 5.13
CA GLN A 323 29.08 -4.80 6.54
C GLN A 323 27.67 -4.43 7.01
N GLN A 324 26.89 -5.45 7.39
CA GLN A 324 25.59 -5.27 8.02
C GLN A 324 25.72 -4.50 9.34
N ILE A 325 24.86 -3.51 9.51
CA ILE A 325 24.59 -2.73 10.72
C ILE A 325 23.08 -2.81 10.96
N ASP A 326 22.69 -3.46 12.05
CA ASP A 326 21.29 -3.61 12.44
C ASP A 326 20.75 -2.31 13.01
N ILE A 327 19.64 -1.83 12.47
CA ILE A 327 18.92 -0.63 12.91
C ILE A 327 17.60 -1.08 13.55
N PRO A 328 17.56 -1.28 14.88
CA PRO A 328 16.36 -1.75 15.57
C PRO A 328 15.30 -0.64 15.63
N GLU A 329 14.03 -1.03 15.80
CA GLU A 329 12.96 -0.12 16.21
C GLU A 329 13.34 0.48 17.57
N PRO A 330 13.29 1.83 17.74
CA PRO A 330 13.55 2.47 19.01
C PRO A 330 12.46 2.12 20.02
N THR A 331 12.83 2.13 21.30
CA THR A 331 11.87 1.94 22.39
C THR A 331 10.86 3.10 22.46
N PRO A 332 9.70 2.91 23.10
CA PRO A 332 8.75 4.01 23.32
C PRO A 332 9.39 5.22 24.02
N GLU A 333 10.27 4.99 24.99
CA GLU A 333 10.95 6.07 25.73
C GLU A 333 11.98 6.81 24.86
N GLU A 334 12.77 6.09 24.05
CA GLU A 334 13.65 6.72 23.06
C GLU A 334 12.84 7.52 22.03
N THR A 335 11.68 7.01 21.62
CA THR A 335 10.80 7.69 20.66
C THR A 335 10.18 8.95 21.23
N LYS A 336 9.75 8.94 22.51
CA LYS A 336 9.30 10.16 23.21
C LYS A 336 10.40 11.23 23.19
N HIS A 337 11.65 10.84 23.44
CA HIS A 337 12.78 11.76 23.34
C HIS A 337 12.97 12.31 21.91
N ILE A 338 12.90 11.45 20.89
CA ILE A 338 12.97 11.87 19.47
C ILE A 338 11.88 12.90 19.15
N VAL A 339 10.63 12.55 19.45
CA VAL A 339 9.46 13.39 19.16
C VAL A 339 9.54 14.75 19.86
N ARG A 340 9.92 14.79 21.15
CA ARG A 340 10.04 16.04 21.91
C ARG A 340 11.10 16.98 21.33
N GLN A 341 12.18 16.43 20.77
CA GLN A 341 13.21 17.24 20.12
C GLN A 341 12.79 17.72 18.71
N LEU A 342 11.94 16.96 18.01
CA LEU A 342 11.37 17.39 16.73
C LEU A 342 10.24 18.42 16.87
N ARG A 343 9.66 18.56 18.08
CA ARG A 343 8.56 19.47 18.40
C ARG A 343 8.70 20.84 17.75
N SER A 344 9.83 21.53 17.95
CA SER A 344 10.00 22.91 17.47
C SER A 344 9.94 23.04 15.94
N GLN A 345 10.31 21.99 15.21
CA GLN A 345 10.24 21.98 13.74
C GLN A 345 8.80 21.86 13.27
N TYR A 346 8.03 20.93 13.85
CA TYR A 346 6.61 20.76 13.53
C TYR A 346 5.75 21.93 13.98
N GLU A 347 6.05 22.54 15.14
CA GLU A 347 5.38 23.78 15.59
C GLU A 347 5.60 24.92 14.60
N SER A 348 6.83 25.08 14.12
CA SER A 348 7.16 26.12 13.13
C SER A 348 6.54 25.84 11.76
N PHE A 349 6.44 24.57 11.35
CA PHE A 349 5.94 24.18 10.04
C PHE A 349 4.42 24.32 9.93
N HIS A 350 3.67 23.82 10.92
CA HIS A 350 2.20 23.86 10.93
C HIS A 350 1.63 25.11 11.61
N HIS A 351 2.49 25.97 12.15
CA HIS A 351 2.07 27.15 12.93
C HIS A 351 1.18 26.82 14.15
N VAL A 352 1.46 25.70 14.82
CA VAL A 352 0.74 25.21 16.00
C VAL A 352 1.66 25.08 17.21
N THR A 353 1.10 24.81 18.38
CA THR A 353 1.83 24.38 19.58
C THR A 353 1.41 22.97 19.97
N TYR A 354 2.32 22.16 20.51
CA TYR A 354 1.99 20.82 21.02
C TYR A 354 2.13 20.75 22.54
N ASP A 355 1.14 20.18 23.22
CA ASP A 355 1.27 19.82 24.62
C ASP A 355 2.25 18.64 24.78
N GLU A 356 3.13 18.68 25.78
CA GLU A 356 4.11 17.60 26.02
C GLU A 356 3.40 16.26 26.30
N ALA A 357 2.28 16.33 27.03
CA ALA A 357 1.47 15.15 27.30
C ALA A 357 0.75 14.60 26.04
N ALA A 358 0.56 15.41 24.99
CA ALA A 358 0.01 14.97 23.72
C ALA A 358 1.07 14.23 22.89
N LEU A 359 2.31 14.71 22.89
CA LEU A 359 3.45 14.04 22.25
C LEU A 359 3.69 12.65 22.84
N ASP A 360 3.71 12.54 24.17
CA ASP A 360 3.88 11.24 24.84
C ASP A 360 2.71 10.29 24.52
N PHE A 361 1.49 10.83 24.51
CA PHE A 361 0.30 10.07 24.14
C PHE A 361 0.37 9.58 22.69
N ALA A 362 0.87 10.37 21.74
CA ALA A 362 1.03 9.95 20.34
C ALA A 362 1.98 8.75 20.22
N VAL A 363 3.07 8.73 20.98
CA VAL A 363 4.00 7.59 21.01
C VAL A 363 3.33 6.35 21.62
N ASP A 364 2.73 6.49 22.81
CA ASP A 364 2.12 5.36 23.50
C ASP A 364 0.92 4.78 22.70
N ALA A 365 0.11 5.65 22.12
CA ALA A 365 -1.06 5.27 21.33
C ALA A 365 -0.66 4.65 19.98
N SER A 366 0.30 5.23 19.25
CA SER A 366 0.81 4.60 18.02
C SER A 366 1.46 3.25 18.30
N TYR A 367 2.19 3.10 19.40
CA TYR A 367 2.78 1.83 19.81
C TYR A 367 1.71 0.75 20.10
N LYS A 368 0.59 1.15 20.72
CA LYS A 368 -0.50 0.23 21.11
C LYS A 368 -1.43 -0.13 19.95
N TYR A 369 -1.78 0.84 19.11
CA TYR A 369 -2.88 0.71 18.15
C TYR A 369 -2.40 0.56 16.69
N VAL A 370 -1.22 1.08 16.33
CA VAL A 370 -0.64 0.98 14.98
C VAL A 370 0.49 -0.07 14.98
N ASN A 371 0.12 -1.32 14.70
CA ASN A 371 1.02 -2.48 14.83
C ASN A 371 1.70 -2.91 13.52
N ASP A 372 1.28 -2.37 12.38
CA ASP A 372 1.81 -2.67 11.04
C ASP A 372 2.95 -1.74 10.61
N ARG A 373 3.18 -0.67 11.38
CA ARG A 373 4.31 0.26 11.24
C ARG A 373 5.18 0.25 12.49
N PHE A 374 6.41 0.73 12.33
CA PHE A 374 7.42 0.76 13.37
C PHE A 374 7.65 2.20 13.86
N LEU A 375 8.06 2.34 15.12
CA LEU A 375 8.58 3.60 15.65
C LEU A 375 9.91 3.97 14.97
N PRO A 376 10.27 5.26 14.88
CA PRO A 376 9.49 6.42 15.32
C PRO A 376 8.47 6.93 14.28
N ASP A 377 8.50 6.42 13.06
CA ASP A 377 7.70 6.87 11.90
C ASP A 377 6.20 7.01 12.21
N LYS A 378 5.57 5.95 12.74
CA LYS A 378 4.13 5.99 13.07
C LYS A 378 3.74 7.04 14.11
N ALA A 379 4.64 7.43 15.02
CA ALA A 379 4.37 8.44 16.02
C ALA A 379 4.53 9.84 15.44
N ILE A 380 5.56 10.03 14.62
CA ILE A 380 5.81 11.28 13.89
C ILE A 380 4.65 11.59 12.95
N ASP A 381 4.17 10.59 12.21
CA ASP A 381 3.03 10.69 11.28
C ASP A 381 1.74 11.18 11.98
N LEU A 382 1.42 10.63 13.16
CA LEU A 382 0.26 11.08 13.94
C LEU A 382 0.38 12.53 14.39
N ILE A 383 1.58 12.96 14.76
CA ILE A 383 1.83 14.34 15.23
C ILE A 383 1.75 15.31 14.06
N ASP A 384 2.33 14.93 12.92
CA ASP A 384 2.31 15.70 11.68
C ASP A 384 0.87 15.88 11.17
N GLU A 385 0.08 14.80 11.13
CA GLU A 385 -1.33 14.84 10.71
C GLU A 385 -2.19 15.64 11.70
N ALA A 386 -1.93 15.55 13.01
CA ALA A 386 -2.62 16.36 14.01
C ALA A 386 -2.28 17.85 13.91
N GLY A 387 -1.02 18.19 13.61
CA GLY A 387 -0.59 19.54 13.30
C GLY A 387 -1.33 20.12 12.10
N ALA A 388 -1.32 19.40 10.99
CA ALA A 388 -2.03 19.81 9.78
C ALA A 388 -3.55 19.95 10.00
N ALA A 389 -4.15 19.03 10.76
CA ALA A 389 -5.57 19.09 11.10
C ALA A 389 -5.91 20.30 11.99
N ALA A 390 -5.02 20.67 12.92
CA ALA A 390 -5.19 21.82 13.78
C ALA A 390 -4.99 23.15 13.03
N GLU A 391 -4.03 23.21 12.10
CA GLU A 391 -3.82 24.36 11.21
C GLU A 391 -5.09 24.66 10.37
N LEU A 392 -5.74 23.62 9.85
CA LEU A 392 -6.98 23.78 9.07
C LEU A 392 -8.20 24.20 9.91
N LYS A 393 -8.21 23.95 11.22
CA LYS A 393 -9.35 24.27 12.11
C LYS A 393 -9.41 25.75 12.49
N ASP A 394 -8.29 26.49 12.47
CA ASP A 394 -8.22 27.88 12.96
C ASP A 394 -7.48 28.82 12.00
N GLY A 395 -8.21 29.73 11.35
CA GLY A 395 -7.63 30.72 10.43
C GLY A 395 -7.04 31.97 11.10
N ALA A 396 -6.95 32.05 12.44
CA ALA A 396 -6.61 33.32 13.11
C ALA A 396 -5.73 33.23 14.39
N GLN A 397 -5.43 32.05 14.94
CA GLN A 397 -4.51 31.90 16.08
C GLN A 397 -3.74 30.57 16.00
N PRO A 398 -2.52 30.49 16.56
CA PRO A 398 -1.82 29.21 16.65
C PRO A 398 -2.62 28.25 17.52
N ALA A 399 -3.17 27.20 16.90
CA ALA A 399 -3.91 26.17 17.58
C ALA A 399 -2.98 25.37 18.52
N ASN A 400 -3.50 24.91 19.66
CA ASN A 400 -2.78 24.00 20.55
C ASN A 400 -3.27 22.57 20.36
N VAL A 401 -2.38 21.68 19.94
CA VAL A 401 -2.63 20.26 19.75
C VAL A 401 -2.54 19.54 21.08
N ASN A 402 -3.68 19.01 21.53
CA ASN A 402 -3.79 18.28 22.78
C ASN A 402 -4.02 16.77 22.52
N LYS A 403 -4.21 15.98 23.59
CA LYS A 403 -4.44 14.53 23.49
C LYS A 403 -5.67 14.15 22.66
N VAL A 404 -6.73 14.96 22.70
CA VAL A 404 -7.98 14.72 21.97
C VAL A 404 -7.75 14.84 20.47
N ASP A 405 -6.98 15.83 20.02
CA ASP A 405 -6.66 15.99 18.60
C ASP A 405 -5.85 14.80 18.06
N ILE A 406 -4.88 14.30 18.83
CA ILE A 406 -4.12 13.10 18.48
C ILE A 406 -5.03 11.86 18.43
N ALA A 407 -5.94 11.71 19.39
CA ALA A 407 -6.90 10.60 19.41
C ALA A 407 -7.86 10.66 18.21
N ASP A 408 -8.30 11.85 17.82
CA ASP A 408 -9.17 12.08 16.66
C ASP A 408 -8.50 11.69 15.34
N VAL A 409 -7.22 12.00 15.19
CA VAL A 409 -6.42 11.57 14.04
C VAL A 409 -6.25 10.07 14.05
N LEU A 410 -5.80 9.50 15.16
CA LEU A 410 -5.57 8.06 15.29
C LEU A 410 -6.84 7.24 15.00
N ALA A 411 -8.00 7.71 15.42
CA ALA A 411 -9.30 7.12 15.10
C ALA A 411 -9.58 7.09 13.59
N LYS A 412 -9.28 8.18 12.87
CA LYS A 412 -9.41 8.24 11.40
C LYS A 412 -8.43 7.30 10.72
N THR A 413 -7.17 7.29 11.14
CA THR A 413 -6.10 6.47 10.57
C THR A 413 -6.36 4.97 10.81
N CYS A 414 -6.75 4.60 12.03
CA CYS A 414 -7.05 3.21 12.41
C CYS A 414 -8.47 2.75 12.09
N LYS A 415 -9.36 3.64 11.61
CA LYS A 415 -10.80 3.37 11.42
C LYS A 415 -11.47 2.83 12.69
N VAL A 416 -11.08 3.37 13.83
CA VAL A 416 -11.64 3.08 15.15
C VAL A 416 -12.47 4.29 15.58
N ASP A 417 -13.65 4.10 16.19
CA ASP A 417 -14.42 5.24 16.68
C ASP A 417 -13.64 6.03 17.74
N THR A 418 -13.59 7.37 17.60
CA THR A 418 -12.88 8.32 18.50
C THR A 418 -13.28 8.18 19.97
N MET A 419 -14.52 7.74 20.20
CA MET A 419 -15.10 7.55 21.52
C MET A 419 -14.39 6.47 22.34
N ALA A 420 -13.69 5.52 21.70
CA ALA A 420 -13.03 4.39 22.36
C ALA A 420 -11.58 4.67 22.83
N MET A 421 -11.13 5.93 22.78
CA MET A 421 -9.73 6.32 23.00
C MET A 421 -9.52 7.44 24.02
N ASN A 422 -10.61 8.06 24.51
CA ASN A 422 -10.57 9.03 25.61
C ASN A 422 -10.80 8.28 26.94
N SER A 423 -9.79 8.20 27.79
CA SER A 423 -9.80 7.38 29.01
C SER A 423 -10.95 7.65 29.99
N ASP A 424 -11.42 8.89 30.06
CA ASP A 424 -12.50 9.27 30.98
C ASP A 424 -13.90 8.92 30.42
N ASP A 425 -14.07 9.01 29.10
CA ASP A 425 -15.34 8.70 28.41
C ASP A 425 -15.49 7.18 28.20
N ASP A 426 -14.38 6.48 27.93
CA ASP A 426 -14.31 5.01 27.83
C ASP A 426 -14.86 4.30 29.07
N ASN A 427 -14.48 4.79 30.27
CA ASN A 427 -14.89 4.17 31.52
C ASN A 427 -16.41 4.29 31.76
N ALA A 428 -16.98 5.46 31.48
CA ALA A 428 -18.43 5.69 31.59
C ALA A 428 -19.21 4.86 30.55
N GLN A 429 -18.67 4.71 29.34
CA GLN A 429 -19.26 3.88 28.31
C GLN A 429 -19.20 2.38 28.62
N LEU A 430 -18.11 1.92 29.24
CA LEU A 430 -17.94 0.54 29.71
C LEU A 430 -18.85 0.20 30.89
N GLU A 431 -19.05 1.14 31.82
CA GLU A 431 -19.97 0.98 32.96
C GLU A 431 -21.42 0.76 32.48
N THR A 432 -21.83 1.50 31.45
CA THR A 432 -23.17 1.42 30.87
C THR A 432 -23.34 0.37 29.77
N LEU A 433 -22.31 -0.44 29.47
CA LEU A 433 -22.35 -1.44 28.39
C LEU A 433 -23.40 -2.54 28.63
N ALA A 434 -23.43 -3.13 29.83
CA ALA A 434 -24.40 -4.17 30.18
C ALA A 434 -25.86 -3.72 30.01
N PRO A 435 -26.31 -2.58 30.57
CA PRO A 435 -27.69 -2.13 30.38
C PRO A 435 -28.01 -1.83 28.90
N ARG A 436 -27.08 -1.28 28.11
CA ARG A 436 -27.29 -1.06 26.66
C ARG A 436 -27.47 -2.38 25.89
N LEU A 437 -26.71 -3.42 26.24
CA LEU A 437 -26.86 -4.75 25.64
C LEU A 437 -28.20 -5.42 26.03
N LEU A 438 -28.58 -5.34 27.31
CA LEU A 438 -29.84 -5.91 27.82
C LEU A 438 -31.09 -5.26 27.20
N GLN A 439 -31.01 -4.00 26.77
CA GLN A 439 -32.11 -3.36 26.02
C GLN A 439 -32.34 -3.96 24.62
N LYS A 440 -31.34 -4.64 24.05
CA LYS A 440 -31.35 -5.12 22.66
C LYS A 440 -31.38 -6.64 22.55
N ILE A 441 -30.91 -7.33 23.58
CA ILE A 441 -30.84 -8.79 23.70
C ILE A 441 -31.74 -9.23 24.85
N TYR A 442 -32.67 -10.16 24.58
CA TYR A 442 -33.67 -10.59 25.54
C TYR A 442 -33.39 -12.02 26.02
N GLY A 443 -33.64 -12.29 27.31
CA GLY A 443 -33.61 -13.64 27.89
C GLY A 443 -32.21 -14.24 28.06
N GLN A 444 -31.15 -13.43 27.96
CA GLN A 444 -29.75 -13.89 28.02
C GLN A 444 -28.92 -13.08 29.01
N ASP A 445 -29.52 -12.68 30.13
CA ASP A 445 -28.99 -11.69 31.06
C ASP A 445 -27.65 -12.12 31.67
N GLU A 446 -27.55 -13.38 32.09
CA GLU A 446 -26.32 -13.95 32.66
C GLU A 446 -25.21 -14.06 31.60
N ALA A 447 -25.56 -14.43 30.37
CA ALA A 447 -24.61 -14.48 29.27
C ALA A 447 -24.03 -13.09 28.97
N ILE A 448 -24.89 -12.07 28.92
CA ILE A 448 -24.48 -10.68 28.71
C ILE A 448 -23.57 -10.20 29.84
N ARG A 449 -23.93 -10.50 31.10
CA ARG A 449 -23.09 -10.15 32.26
C ARG A 449 -21.67 -10.72 32.12
N GLN A 450 -21.54 -12.01 31.80
CA GLN A 450 -20.25 -12.66 31.64
C GLN A 450 -19.43 -12.08 30.48
N VAL A 451 -20.09 -11.77 29.35
CA VAL A 451 -19.43 -11.12 28.20
C VAL A 451 -18.90 -9.75 28.59
N VAL A 452 -19.73 -8.92 29.25
CA VAL A 452 -19.34 -7.56 29.66
C VAL A 452 -18.22 -7.61 30.69
N GLU A 453 -18.31 -8.50 31.68
CA GLU A 453 -17.26 -8.67 32.69
C GLU A 453 -15.91 -9.04 32.06
N ALA A 454 -15.89 -9.97 31.11
CA ALA A 454 -14.66 -10.34 30.40
C ALA A 454 -14.05 -9.16 29.63
N VAL A 455 -14.87 -8.35 28.96
CA VAL A 455 -14.42 -7.14 28.26
C VAL A 455 -13.90 -6.07 29.23
N GLN A 456 -14.60 -5.86 30.36
CA GLN A 456 -14.21 -4.91 31.39
C GLN A 456 -12.90 -5.30 32.07
N MET A 457 -12.69 -6.58 32.41
CA MET A 457 -11.42 -7.07 32.99
C MET A 457 -10.23 -6.77 32.08
N SER A 458 -10.42 -6.95 30.78
CA SER A 458 -9.42 -6.66 29.77
C SER A 458 -9.09 -5.18 29.67
N LYS A 459 -10.12 -4.34 29.57
CA LYS A 459 -9.96 -2.88 29.50
C LYS A 459 -9.37 -2.28 30.77
N ALA A 460 -9.60 -2.91 31.93
CA ALA A 460 -8.98 -2.54 33.20
C ALA A 460 -7.49 -2.92 33.30
N GLY A 461 -6.92 -3.60 32.29
CA GLY A 461 -5.51 -4.02 32.30
C GLY A 461 -5.22 -5.13 33.31
N LEU A 462 -6.23 -5.92 33.69
CA LEU A 462 -6.09 -7.02 34.65
C LEU A 462 -5.75 -8.36 33.97
N LEU A 463 -5.57 -8.35 32.65
CA LEU A 463 -5.19 -9.51 31.83
C LEU A 463 -3.76 -9.33 31.29
N ASP A 464 -3.13 -10.44 30.91
CA ASP A 464 -1.80 -10.42 30.31
C ASP A 464 -1.81 -9.65 28.97
N ASP A 465 -0.89 -8.69 28.79
CA ASP A 465 -0.79 -7.84 27.59
C ASP A 465 -0.53 -8.61 26.27
N ASN A 466 -0.15 -9.88 26.36
CA ASN A 466 0.15 -10.75 25.22
C ASN A 466 -1.03 -11.65 24.81
N LYS A 467 -2.24 -11.38 25.31
CA LYS A 467 -3.46 -12.15 24.98
C LYS A 467 -4.50 -11.27 24.28
N PRO A 468 -5.43 -11.88 23.52
CA PRO A 468 -6.58 -11.14 23.00
C PRO A 468 -7.39 -10.52 24.14
N LEU A 469 -8.14 -9.45 23.85
CA LEU A 469 -8.93 -8.75 24.86
C LEU A 469 -9.84 -9.71 25.62
N ALA A 470 -10.54 -10.58 24.90
CA ALA A 470 -11.25 -11.70 25.48
C ALA A 470 -11.32 -12.85 24.47
N SER A 471 -11.30 -14.08 24.96
CA SER A 471 -11.51 -15.29 24.16
C SER A 471 -12.68 -16.08 24.75
N LEU A 472 -13.87 -15.95 24.14
CA LEU A 472 -15.13 -16.45 24.68
C LEU A 472 -15.69 -17.57 23.79
N LEU A 473 -16.19 -18.64 24.42
CA LEU A 473 -16.94 -19.69 23.74
C LEU A 473 -18.42 -19.61 24.11
N PHE A 474 -19.26 -19.25 23.15
CA PHE A 474 -20.71 -19.16 23.30
C PHE A 474 -21.34 -20.51 22.99
N VAL A 475 -21.98 -21.12 23.99
CA VAL A 475 -22.57 -22.45 23.88
C VAL A 475 -24.08 -22.37 24.11
N GLY A 476 -24.85 -23.01 23.25
CA GLY A 476 -26.30 -23.11 23.44
C GLY A 476 -27.02 -23.61 22.18
N PRO A 477 -28.36 -23.68 22.17
CA PRO A 477 -29.13 -24.08 20.99
C PRO A 477 -29.00 -23.12 19.81
N THR A 478 -29.49 -23.55 18.65
CA THR A 478 -29.60 -22.72 17.46
C THR A 478 -30.67 -21.65 17.63
N GLY A 479 -30.39 -20.43 17.17
CA GLY A 479 -31.40 -19.35 17.15
C GLY A 479 -31.67 -18.64 18.49
N VAL A 480 -30.87 -18.89 19.54
CA VAL A 480 -31.00 -18.22 20.87
C VAL A 480 -30.28 -16.87 20.98
N GLY A 481 -29.57 -16.43 19.94
CA GLY A 481 -28.95 -15.10 19.89
C GLY A 481 -27.43 -15.04 20.09
N LYS A 482 -26.69 -16.15 20.03
CA LYS A 482 -25.22 -16.17 20.13
C LYS A 482 -24.53 -15.16 19.16
N THR A 483 -24.87 -15.25 17.88
CA THR A 483 -24.38 -14.35 16.82
C THR A 483 -24.92 -12.92 16.98
N GLU A 484 -26.13 -12.76 17.55
CA GLU A 484 -26.74 -11.46 17.82
C GLU A 484 -25.94 -10.69 18.88
N VAL A 485 -25.57 -11.35 19.99
CA VAL A 485 -24.77 -10.75 21.05
C VAL A 485 -23.44 -10.23 20.52
N ALA A 486 -22.71 -11.01 19.72
CA ALA A 486 -21.44 -10.58 19.13
C ALA A 486 -21.60 -9.32 18.25
N ARG A 487 -22.68 -9.25 17.46
CA ARG A 487 -22.97 -8.12 16.59
C ARG A 487 -23.42 -6.87 17.34
N VAL A 488 -24.26 -7.02 18.35
CA VAL A 488 -24.68 -5.90 19.20
C VAL A 488 -23.48 -5.40 20.01
N LEU A 489 -22.65 -6.29 20.56
CA LEU A 489 -21.41 -5.93 21.25
C LEU A 489 -20.49 -5.08 20.37
N ALA A 490 -20.19 -5.51 19.14
CA ALA A 490 -19.38 -4.75 18.21
C ALA A 490 -19.94 -3.35 17.96
N LYS A 491 -21.26 -3.26 17.77
CA LYS A 491 -21.97 -1.98 17.56
C LYS A 491 -21.94 -1.06 18.79
N GLU A 492 -22.13 -1.60 19.99
CA GLU A 492 -22.09 -0.82 21.25
C GLU A 492 -20.70 -0.35 21.63
N LEU A 493 -19.66 -1.03 21.13
CA LEU A 493 -18.26 -0.67 21.34
C LEU A 493 -17.68 0.21 20.22
N GLY A 494 -18.42 0.45 19.13
CA GLY A 494 -17.91 1.22 17.99
C GLY A 494 -16.75 0.55 17.24
N ILE A 495 -16.73 -0.80 17.22
CA ILE A 495 -15.66 -1.58 16.56
C ILE A 495 -16.23 -2.50 15.49
N ALA A 496 -15.39 -2.88 14.53
CA ALA A 496 -15.81 -3.74 13.42
C ALA A 496 -16.17 -5.16 13.89
N LEU A 497 -17.12 -5.79 13.19
CA LEU A 497 -17.42 -7.21 13.34
C LEU A 497 -16.83 -7.97 12.14
N LEU A 498 -15.84 -8.82 12.38
CA LEU A 498 -15.31 -9.77 11.41
C LEU A 498 -15.96 -11.13 11.67
N ARG A 499 -16.60 -11.73 10.66
CA ARG A 499 -17.29 -13.01 10.81
C ARG A 499 -16.74 -14.04 9.84
N PHE A 500 -16.41 -15.21 10.36
CA PHE A 500 -16.05 -16.39 9.59
C PHE A 500 -16.96 -17.57 9.98
N ASP A 501 -17.55 -18.22 8.99
CA ASP A 501 -18.35 -19.43 9.18
C ASP A 501 -17.42 -20.66 9.13
N MET A 502 -17.27 -21.36 10.26
CA MET A 502 -16.35 -22.50 10.35
C MET A 502 -16.82 -23.72 9.58
N SER A 503 -18.08 -23.77 9.14
CA SER A 503 -18.58 -24.80 8.24
C SER A 503 -17.94 -24.72 6.84
N GLU A 504 -17.39 -23.57 6.44
CA GLU A 504 -16.61 -23.44 5.19
C GLU A 504 -15.17 -24.00 5.32
N TYR A 505 -14.71 -24.20 6.56
CA TYR A 505 -13.33 -24.58 6.88
C TYR A 505 -13.21 -25.99 7.46
N THR A 506 -14.08 -26.90 7.02
CA THR A 506 -14.07 -28.33 7.39
C THR A 506 -12.90 -29.10 6.79
N GLU A 507 -12.36 -28.62 5.66
CA GLU A 507 -11.32 -29.31 4.89
C GLU A 507 -9.96 -28.62 4.99
N LYS A 508 -8.88 -29.40 4.95
CA LYS A 508 -7.51 -28.88 5.08
C LYS A 508 -7.15 -27.82 4.04
N HIS A 509 -7.67 -27.94 2.81
CA HIS A 509 -7.37 -27.01 1.74
C HIS A 509 -8.07 -25.64 1.91
N THR A 510 -9.23 -25.59 2.57
CA THR A 510 -9.90 -24.31 2.89
C THR A 510 -9.25 -23.64 4.09
N VAL A 511 -8.73 -24.41 5.06
CA VAL A 511 -7.88 -23.88 6.15
C VAL A 511 -6.63 -23.18 5.61
N ALA A 512 -6.01 -23.72 4.56
CA ALA A 512 -4.88 -23.08 3.91
C ALA A 512 -5.24 -21.69 3.37
N LYS A 513 -6.46 -21.45 2.87
CA LYS A 513 -6.88 -20.09 2.46
C LYS A 513 -7.01 -19.12 3.64
N LEU A 514 -7.34 -19.63 4.84
CA LEU A 514 -7.52 -18.80 6.03
C LEU A 514 -6.19 -18.20 6.53
N ILE A 515 -5.08 -18.95 6.42
CA ILE A 515 -3.75 -18.56 6.95
C ILE A 515 -2.76 -18.22 5.83
N GLY A 516 -2.97 -18.76 4.63
CA GLY A 516 -2.08 -18.73 3.48
C GLY A 516 -1.71 -20.15 3.02
N SER A 517 -1.58 -20.35 1.71
CA SER A 517 -1.07 -21.61 1.15
C SER A 517 0.44 -21.75 1.39
N PRO A 518 0.99 -22.95 1.63
CA PRO A 518 2.44 -23.14 1.74
C PRO A 518 3.16 -22.96 0.41
N ALA A 519 4.48 -22.73 0.43
CA ALA A 519 5.28 -22.52 -0.77
C ALA A 519 5.15 -23.70 -1.75
N GLY A 520 4.85 -23.38 -3.02
CA GLY A 520 4.67 -24.37 -4.10
C GLY A 520 3.23 -24.80 -4.36
N TYR A 521 2.23 -24.24 -3.66
CA TYR A 521 0.80 -24.48 -3.90
C TYR A 521 0.12 -23.27 -4.55
N ILE A 522 -0.96 -23.52 -5.33
CA ILE A 522 -1.79 -22.46 -5.93
C ILE A 522 -2.36 -21.58 -4.81
N GLY A 523 -2.23 -20.26 -4.96
CA GLY A 523 -2.61 -19.28 -3.92
C GLY A 523 -1.53 -19.01 -2.88
N TYR A 524 -0.27 -19.44 -3.09
CA TYR A 524 0.87 -18.99 -2.26
C TYR A 524 1.10 -17.46 -2.36
N GLU A 525 0.78 -16.88 -3.51
CA GLU A 525 0.78 -15.43 -3.73
C GLU A 525 -0.34 -14.73 -2.92
N ASP A 526 -1.43 -15.44 -2.63
CA ASP A 526 -2.56 -14.91 -1.87
C ASP A 526 -2.25 -15.06 -0.37
N GLY A 527 -2.33 -13.95 0.37
CA GLY A 527 -2.18 -13.95 1.81
C GLY A 527 -3.22 -14.80 2.55
N GLY A 528 -3.04 -14.96 3.87
CA GLY A 528 -4.08 -15.56 4.70
C GLY A 528 -5.27 -14.62 4.89
N LEU A 529 -6.49 -15.10 4.61
CA LEU A 529 -7.72 -14.32 4.79
C LEU A 529 -7.87 -13.78 6.22
N LEU A 530 -7.60 -14.60 7.24
CA LEU A 530 -7.70 -14.20 8.64
C LEU A 530 -6.59 -13.20 9.01
N THR A 531 -5.35 -13.49 8.62
CA THR A 531 -4.21 -12.60 8.91
C THR A 531 -4.38 -11.24 8.25
N ASP A 532 -4.85 -11.20 7.00
CA ASP A 532 -5.06 -9.95 6.29
C ASP A 532 -6.28 -9.18 6.81
N ALA A 533 -7.35 -9.86 7.20
CA ALA A 533 -8.52 -9.21 7.80
C ALA A 533 -8.18 -8.53 9.13
N ILE A 534 -7.39 -9.20 9.98
CA ILE A 534 -6.96 -8.69 11.29
C ILE A 534 -5.91 -7.57 11.12
N ARG A 535 -4.96 -7.69 10.19
CA ARG A 535 -4.03 -6.59 9.89
C ARG A 535 -4.76 -5.33 9.43
N LYS A 536 -5.80 -5.47 8.61
CA LYS A 536 -6.64 -4.34 8.16
C LYS A 536 -7.54 -3.78 9.27
N THR A 537 -7.92 -4.61 10.24
CA THR A 537 -8.92 -4.28 11.27
C THR A 537 -8.48 -4.85 12.63
N PRO A 538 -7.40 -4.32 13.24
CA PRO A 538 -6.79 -4.91 14.43
C PRO A 538 -7.63 -4.76 15.70
N ASN A 539 -8.56 -3.78 15.72
CA ASN A 539 -9.54 -3.59 16.78
C ASN A 539 -10.93 -4.03 16.29
N CYS A 540 -11.33 -5.25 16.64
CA CYS A 540 -12.58 -5.83 16.18
C CYS A 540 -13.13 -6.91 17.11
N VAL A 541 -14.40 -7.21 16.95
CA VAL A 541 -14.99 -8.48 17.39
C VAL A 541 -14.77 -9.49 16.27
N LEU A 542 -13.97 -10.53 16.53
CA LEU A 542 -13.77 -11.65 15.61
C LEU A 542 -14.72 -12.79 16.01
N LEU A 543 -15.70 -13.05 15.15
CA LEU A 543 -16.71 -14.09 15.34
C LEU A 543 -16.42 -15.32 14.47
N LEU A 544 -16.13 -16.44 15.11
CA LEU A 544 -15.99 -17.75 14.48
C LEU A 544 -17.26 -18.58 14.77
N ASP A 545 -18.15 -18.64 13.79
CA ASP A 545 -19.46 -19.30 13.93
C ASP A 545 -19.30 -20.82 13.76
N GLU A 546 -19.98 -21.61 14.58
CA GLU A 546 -20.02 -23.08 14.51
C GLU A 546 -18.65 -23.77 14.62
N ILE A 547 -17.84 -23.38 15.60
CA ILE A 547 -16.44 -23.83 15.73
C ILE A 547 -16.28 -25.36 15.77
N GLU A 548 -17.28 -26.11 16.26
CA GLU A 548 -17.26 -27.57 16.27
C GLU A 548 -17.21 -28.22 14.88
N LYS A 549 -17.51 -27.47 13.81
CA LYS A 549 -17.43 -27.93 12.42
C LYS A 549 -16.06 -27.71 11.80
N ALA A 550 -15.23 -26.86 12.39
CA ALA A 550 -13.90 -26.54 11.88
C ALA A 550 -12.99 -27.77 11.81
N HIS A 551 -12.08 -27.77 10.84
CA HIS A 551 -10.98 -28.72 10.80
C HIS A 551 -10.06 -28.58 12.03
N GLN A 552 -9.40 -29.66 12.44
CA GLN A 552 -8.54 -29.69 13.64
C GLN A 552 -7.40 -28.66 13.59
N ASP A 553 -6.85 -28.37 12.41
CA ASP A 553 -5.77 -27.39 12.25
C ASP A 553 -6.17 -25.98 12.71
N ILE A 554 -7.45 -25.60 12.59
CA ILE A 554 -7.98 -24.33 13.10
C ILE A 554 -7.79 -24.21 14.60
N TYR A 555 -8.03 -25.29 15.36
CA TYR A 555 -7.85 -25.27 16.80
C TYR A 555 -6.40 -24.99 17.21
N ASN A 556 -5.41 -25.52 16.47
CA ASN A 556 -4.00 -25.27 16.74
C ASN A 556 -3.64 -23.79 16.54
N ILE A 557 -4.22 -23.15 15.52
CA ILE A 557 -4.05 -21.73 15.24
C ILE A 557 -4.71 -20.89 16.33
N LEU A 558 -5.92 -21.25 16.76
CA LEU A 558 -6.61 -20.53 17.81
C LEU A 558 -5.89 -20.65 19.15
N LEU A 559 -5.25 -21.78 19.46
CA LEU A 559 -4.38 -21.89 20.62
C LEU A 559 -3.23 -20.87 20.55
N GLN A 560 -2.56 -20.75 19.41
CA GLN A 560 -1.50 -19.74 19.22
C GLN A 560 -2.03 -18.31 19.38
N VAL A 561 -3.21 -18.02 18.83
CA VAL A 561 -3.86 -16.71 18.93
C VAL A 561 -4.23 -16.39 20.38
N MET A 562 -4.82 -17.33 21.13
CA MET A 562 -5.20 -17.11 22.53
C MET A 562 -3.99 -16.96 23.47
N ASP A 563 -2.85 -17.57 23.12
CA ASP A 563 -1.64 -17.58 23.96
C ASP A 563 -0.75 -16.36 23.76
N TYR A 564 -0.59 -15.94 22.50
CA TYR A 564 0.40 -14.94 22.11
C TYR A 564 -0.20 -13.73 21.40
N ALA A 565 -1.51 -13.74 21.18
CA ALA A 565 -2.23 -12.69 20.45
C ALA A 565 -1.58 -12.39 19.08
N ARG A 566 -0.94 -13.38 18.46
CA ARG A 566 -0.18 -13.21 17.24
C ARG A 566 -0.34 -14.43 16.35
N LEU A 567 -0.64 -14.17 15.08
CA LEU A 567 -0.63 -15.18 14.03
C LEU A 567 0.35 -14.75 12.95
N THR A 568 1.15 -15.68 12.44
CA THR A 568 2.07 -15.41 11.32
C THR A 568 1.62 -16.23 10.13
N ASP A 569 1.46 -15.59 8.98
CA ASP A 569 1.16 -16.29 7.73
C ASP A 569 2.40 -16.94 7.11
N ASN A 570 2.22 -17.66 6.01
CA ASN A 570 3.30 -18.36 5.34
C ASN A 570 4.29 -17.42 4.62
N LYS A 571 3.95 -16.14 4.46
CA LYS A 571 4.86 -15.10 3.93
C LYS A 571 5.67 -14.44 5.06
N GLY A 572 5.45 -14.81 6.31
CA GLY A 572 6.10 -14.21 7.48
C GLY A 572 5.43 -12.93 7.98
N ARG A 573 4.29 -12.54 7.40
CA ARG A 573 3.54 -11.36 7.84
C ARG A 573 2.80 -11.70 9.12
N LYS A 574 2.86 -10.80 10.10
CA LYS A 574 2.28 -10.99 11.44
C LYS A 574 0.96 -10.22 11.56
N ALA A 575 -0.05 -10.88 12.10
CA ALA A 575 -1.31 -10.29 12.50
C ALA A 575 -1.39 -10.25 14.02
N ASP A 576 -1.79 -9.09 14.56
CA ASP A 576 -1.88 -8.82 15.99
C ASP A 576 -3.33 -8.89 16.47
N PHE A 577 -3.58 -9.71 17.48
CA PHE A 577 -4.89 -9.98 18.07
C PHE A 577 -5.04 -9.36 19.47
N ARG A 578 -4.07 -8.58 19.97
CA ARG A 578 -4.13 -8.01 21.33
C ARG A 578 -5.36 -7.13 21.55
N ASN A 579 -5.83 -6.47 20.49
CA ASN A 579 -7.02 -5.62 20.51
C ASN A 579 -8.28 -6.33 19.97
N VAL A 580 -8.29 -7.67 19.89
CA VAL A 580 -9.40 -8.45 19.33
C VAL A 580 -10.22 -9.10 20.44
N ILE A 581 -11.55 -8.98 20.34
CA ILE A 581 -12.50 -9.79 21.13
C ILE A 581 -12.84 -11.02 20.30
N LEU A 582 -12.23 -12.16 20.63
CA LEU A 582 -12.43 -13.43 19.97
C LEU A 582 -13.68 -14.13 20.53
N ILE A 583 -14.71 -14.28 19.71
CA ILE A 583 -15.95 -14.99 20.04
C ILE A 583 -16.08 -16.21 19.15
N MET A 584 -16.26 -17.37 19.75
CA MET A 584 -16.54 -18.62 19.05
C MET A 584 -17.94 -19.09 19.43
N THR A 585 -18.76 -19.49 18.47
CA THR A 585 -20.09 -20.05 18.76
C THR A 585 -20.09 -21.55 18.58
N SER A 586 -20.85 -22.25 19.41
CA SER A 586 -21.06 -23.68 19.28
C SER A 586 -22.50 -24.08 19.60
N ASN A 587 -23.00 -25.05 18.83
CA ASN A 587 -24.25 -25.74 19.10
C ASN A 587 -24.02 -27.03 19.91
N ALA A 588 -22.77 -27.36 20.23
CA ALA A 588 -22.42 -28.53 21.01
C ALA A 588 -23.07 -28.48 22.40
N GLY A 589 -23.79 -29.54 22.77
CA GLY A 589 -24.45 -29.64 24.08
C GLY A 589 -25.96 -29.37 24.08
N ALA A 590 -26.50 -28.67 23.08
CA ALA A 590 -27.94 -28.33 23.04
C ALA A 590 -28.85 -29.57 22.98
N GLN A 591 -28.53 -30.55 22.15
CA GLN A 591 -29.31 -31.79 22.01
C GLN A 591 -29.30 -32.66 23.29
N TYR A 592 -28.22 -32.60 24.08
CA TYR A 592 -28.06 -33.40 25.29
C TYR A 592 -28.63 -32.72 26.53
N ALA A 593 -28.66 -31.38 26.55
CA ALA A 593 -29.34 -30.61 27.60
C ALA A 593 -30.85 -30.89 27.63
N ALA A 594 -31.47 -31.12 26.48
CA ALA A 594 -32.88 -31.53 26.38
C ALA A 594 -33.15 -32.91 27.03
N GLN A 595 -32.17 -33.83 26.97
CA GLN A 595 -32.28 -35.18 27.55
C GLN A 595 -32.03 -35.23 29.06
N ALA A 596 -31.40 -34.21 29.65
CA ALA A 596 -31.08 -34.16 31.08
C ALA A 596 -32.33 -34.18 31.99
N ASN A 597 -33.51 -33.80 31.47
CA ASN A 597 -34.77 -33.80 32.22
C ASN A 597 -35.53 -35.15 32.20
N ILE A 598 -35.03 -36.19 31.53
CA ILE A 598 -35.79 -37.46 31.30
C ILE A 598 -35.33 -38.60 32.26
N GLY A 599 -34.40 -38.33 33.20
CA GLY A 599 -33.85 -39.34 34.11
C GLY A 599 -34.26 -39.17 35.58
N PHE A 600 -34.60 -40.27 36.26
CA PHE A 600 -34.99 -40.33 37.69
C PHE A 600 -33.84 -40.11 38.69
N THR A 601 -32.64 -39.73 38.25
CA THR A 601 -31.46 -39.53 39.12
C THR A 601 -30.57 -38.37 38.63
N GLY A 602 -30.62 -37.23 39.30
CA GLY A 602 -29.56 -36.21 39.23
C GLY A 602 -30.02 -34.76 39.39
N ASN A 603 -29.59 -34.11 40.48
CA ASN A 603 -29.69 -32.66 40.74
C ASN A 603 -28.77 -31.80 39.84
N THR A 604 -28.46 -32.22 38.62
CA THR A 604 -27.52 -31.51 37.74
C THR A 604 -28.28 -30.45 36.95
N SER A 605 -27.85 -29.19 37.02
CA SER A 605 -28.49 -28.12 36.24
C SER A 605 -28.28 -28.34 34.73
N ARG A 606 -29.19 -27.85 33.89
CA ARG A 606 -29.05 -27.92 32.42
C ARG A 606 -27.73 -27.30 31.92
N GLY A 607 -27.28 -26.22 32.55
CA GLY A 607 -25.99 -25.58 32.24
C GLY A 607 -24.80 -26.50 32.55
N GLU A 608 -24.82 -27.20 33.68
CA GLU A 608 -23.77 -28.19 34.03
C GLU A 608 -23.75 -29.38 33.05
N ALA A 609 -24.92 -29.83 32.59
CA ALA A 609 -25.03 -30.87 31.58
C ALA A 609 -24.44 -30.41 30.23
N MET A 610 -24.69 -29.16 29.82
CA MET A 610 -24.06 -28.57 28.63
C MET A 610 -22.55 -28.48 28.78
N LEU A 611 -22.04 -27.94 29.89
CA LEU A 611 -20.61 -27.81 30.14
C LEU A 611 -19.88 -29.17 30.14
N LYS A 612 -20.54 -30.22 30.66
CA LYS A 612 -20.00 -31.58 30.60
C LYS A 612 -19.88 -32.09 29.15
N GLN A 613 -20.80 -31.71 28.27
CA GLN A 613 -20.73 -32.06 26.86
C GLN A 613 -19.69 -31.22 26.10
N VAL A 614 -19.57 -29.93 26.41
CA VAL A 614 -18.51 -29.06 25.88
C VAL A 614 -17.13 -29.66 26.17
N LYS A 615 -16.91 -30.15 27.40
CA LYS A 615 -15.67 -30.85 27.80
C LYS A 615 -15.40 -32.16 27.06
N LYS A 616 -16.40 -32.74 26.38
CA LYS A 616 -16.22 -33.92 25.51
C LYS A 616 -15.94 -33.52 24.07
N THR A 617 -16.59 -32.47 23.58
CA THR A 617 -16.43 -31.98 22.21
C THR A 617 -15.09 -31.27 22.02
N PHE A 618 -14.71 -30.43 22.96
CA PHE A 618 -13.49 -29.64 22.91
C PHE A 618 -12.43 -30.22 23.83
N LYS A 619 -11.19 -30.28 23.35
CA LYS A 619 -10.05 -30.75 24.15
C LYS A 619 -9.84 -29.83 25.36
N PRO A 620 -9.41 -30.36 26.53
CA PRO A 620 -9.15 -29.54 27.72
C PRO A 620 -8.17 -28.39 27.47
N GLU A 621 -7.16 -28.63 26.61
CA GLU A 621 -6.18 -27.62 26.21
C GLU A 621 -6.84 -26.37 25.62
N PHE A 622 -7.85 -26.54 24.75
CA PHE A 622 -8.58 -25.44 24.15
C PHE A 622 -9.42 -24.68 25.17
N ILE A 623 -10.16 -25.41 26.01
CA ILE A 623 -11.05 -24.81 27.02
C ILE A 623 -10.25 -23.97 28.03
N ASN A 624 -9.06 -24.45 28.44
CA ASN A 624 -8.23 -23.77 29.42
C ASN A 624 -7.59 -22.48 28.91
N ARG A 625 -7.60 -22.21 27.59
CA ARG A 625 -7.13 -20.94 27.02
C ARG A 625 -8.22 -19.89 26.85
N LEU A 626 -9.48 -20.28 27.00
CA LEU A 626 -10.60 -19.34 26.94
C LEU A 626 -10.60 -18.44 28.18
N SER A 627 -10.96 -17.18 27.99
CA SER A 627 -11.33 -16.26 29.07
C SER A 627 -12.60 -16.74 29.79
N GLY A 628 -13.52 -17.35 29.05
CA GLY A 628 -14.77 -17.88 29.61
C GLY A 628 -15.57 -18.70 28.61
N THR A 629 -16.40 -19.61 29.15
CA THR A 629 -17.44 -20.32 28.38
C THR A 629 -18.79 -19.76 28.79
N VAL A 630 -19.48 -19.10 27.87
CA VAL A 630 -20.74 -18.41 28.11
C VAL A 630 -21.89 -19.30 27.65
N VAL A 631 -22.78 -19.65 28.59
CA VAL A 631 -23.91 -20.55 28.33
C VAL A 631 -25.15 -19.72 28.01
N PHE A 632 -25.77 -20.01 26.86
CA PHE A 632 -27.01 -19.40 26.41
C PHE A 632 -28.19 -20.31 26.73
N ASN A 633 -29.24 -19.72 27.28
CA ASN A 633 -30.46 -20.42 27.66
C ASN A 633 -31.34 -20.70 26.43
N ASP A 634 -32.20 -21.71 26.56
CA ASP A 634 -33.28 -21.95 25.60
C ASP A 634 -34.19 -20.73 25.48
N MET A 635 -34.81 -20.56 24.32
CA MET A 635 -35.85 -19.56 24.15
C MET A 635 -37.09 -19.98 24.95
N ASP A 636 -37.50 -19.13 25.89
CA ASP A 636 -38.80 -19.23 26.56
C ASP A 636 -39.86 -18.38 25.83
N HIS A 637 -41.11 -18.54 26.28
CA HIS A 637 -42.25 -17.85 25.69
C HIS A 637 -42.18 -16.32 25.89
N GLU A 638 -41.55 -15.85 26.96
CA GLU A 638 -41.40 -14.42 27.26
C GLU A 638 -40.38 -13.78 26.29
N MET A 639 -39.21 -14.39 26.14
CA MET A 639 -38.19 -14.04 25.15
C MET A 639 -38.78 -14.06 23.75
N ALA A 640 -39.53 -15.11 23.39
CA ALA A 640 -40.21 -15.22 22.10
C ALA A 640 -41.17 -14.03 21.85
N THR A 641 -41.96 -13.66 22.85
CA THR A 641 -42.89 -12.52 22.78
C THR A 641 -42.14 -11.21 22.52
N LEU A 642 -41.04 -10.96 23.24
CA LEU A 642 -40.22 -9.76 23.07
C LEU A 642 -39.55 -9.70 21.70
N ILE A 643 -39.06 -10.84 21.20
CA ILE A 643 -38.46 -10.94 19.86
C ILE A 643 -39.52 -10.65 18.79
N LEU A 644 -40.71 -11.24 18.88
CA LEU A 644 -41.77 -10.98 17.91
C LEU A 644 -42.16 -9.50 17.88
N LYS A 645 -42.33 -8.86 19.05
CA LYS A 645 -42.58 -7.41 19.14
C LYS A 645 -41.48 -6.59 18.46
N LYS A 646 -40.21 -6.90 18.71
CA LYS A 646 -39.07 -6.25 18.06
C LYS A 646 -39.13 -6.39 16.53
N LYS A 647 -39.34 -7.62 16.03
CA LYS A 647 -39.42 -7.90 14.59
C LYS A 647 -40.59 -7.20 13.89
N LEU A 648 -41.74 -7.13 14.57
CA LEU A 648 -42.90 -6.39 14.08
C LEU A 648 -42.63 -4.88 14.07
N SER A 649 -41.94 -4.34 15.07
CA SER A 649 -41.48 -2.94 15.07
C SER A 649 -40.52 -2.65 13.91
N GLU A 650 -39.53 -3.50 13.68
CA GLU A 650 -38.59 -3.36 12.55
C GLU A 650 -39.33 -3.44 11.19
N LEU A 651 -40.40 -4.23 11.09
CA LEU A 651 -41.26 -4.26 9.92
C LEU A 651 -42.08 -2.97 9.80
N GLN A 652 -42.62 -2.47 10.91
CA GLN A 652 -43.38 -1.22 10.96
C GLN A 652 -42.52 -0.02 10.53
N ASP A 653 -41.25 0.04 10.92
CA ASP A 653 -40.32 1.11 10.48
C ASP A 653 -40.19 1.12 8.95
N LYS A 654 -40.07 -0.06 8.33
CA LYS A 654 -40.01 -0.21 6.87
C LYS A 654 -41.30 0.18 6.17
N LEU A 655 -42.46 -0.06 6.81
CA LEU A 655 -43.77 0.32 6.30
C LEU A 655 -44.00 1.84 6.43
N THR A 656 -43.50 2.45 7.50
CA THR A 656 -43.60 3.89 7.76
C THR A 656 -42.91 4.71 6.67
N ALA A 657 -41.78 4.23 6.14
CA ALA A 657 -41.12 4.83 4.97
C ALA A 657 -42.01 4.84 3.70
N LYS A 658 -43.05 4.00 3.65
CA LYS A 658 -44.08 3.95 2.61
C LYS A 658 -45.41 4.58 3.05
N GLN A 659 -45.41 5.33 4.16
CA GLN A 659 -46.60 5.93 4.78
C GLN A 659 -47.67 4.89 5.15
N VAL A 660 -47.25 3.68 5.51
CA VAL A 660 -48.14 2.58 5.94
C VAL A 660 -47.99 2.35 7.44
N GLU A 661 -49.11 2.32 8.15
CA GLU A 661 -49.21 1.95 9.56
C GLU A 661 -49.93 0.61 9.71
N MET A 662 -49.37 -0.28 10.52
CA MET A 662 -49.85 -1.65 10.70
C MET A 662 -50.18 -1.92 12.17
N THR A 663 -51.41 -2.35 12.43
CA THR A 663 -51.84 -2.84 13.74
C THR A 663 -52.18 -4.32 13.66
N LEU A 664 -51.69 -5.12 14.61
CA LEU A 664 -52.08 -6.53 14.75
C LEU A 664 -53.10 -6.67 15.89
N SER A 665 -54.15 -7.45 15.64
CA SER A 665 -55.01 -7.96 16.72
C SER A 665 -54.26 -8.93 17.63
N ASP A 666 -54.74 -9.09 18.86
CA ASP A 666 -54.16 -10.02 19.85
C ASP A 666 -54.18 -11.48 19.32
N GLU A 667 -55.22 -11.87 18.59
CA GLU A 667 -55.32 -13.20 17.98
C GLU A 667 -54.27 -13.40 16.87
N ALA A 668 -54.04 -12.38 16.03
CA ALA A 668 -53.02 -12.43 14.99
C ALA A 668 -51.61 -12.46 15.57
N PHE A 669 -51.36 -11.67 16.62
CA PHE A 669 -50.09 -11.69 17.34
C PHE A 669 -49.83 -13.07 17.96
N LYS A 670 -50.82 -13.64 18.63
CA LYS A 670 -50.71 -14.98 19.23
C LYS A 670 -50.48 -16.07 18.19
N LEU A 671 -51.18 -16.02 17.05
CA LEU A 671 -50.98 -16.99 15.97
C LEU A 671 -49.54 -16.95 15.42
N LEU A 672 -49.00 -15.75 15.20
CA LEU A 672 -47.60 -15.58 14.77
C LEU A 672 -46.61 -16.06 15.82
N LEU A 673 -46.91 -15.86 17.10
CA LEU A 673 -46.08 -16.31 18.21
C LEU A 673 -46.07 -17.83 18.32
N ASP A 674 -47.23 -18.47 18.29
CA ASP A 674 -47.39 -19.93 18.41
C ASP A 674 -46.74 -20.66 17.21
N GLU A 675 -46.90 -20.13 15.98
CA GLU A 675 -46.22 -20.69 14.80
C GLU A 675 -44.71 -20.40 14.79
N GLY A 676 -44.28 -19.24 15.30
CA GLY A 676 -42.89 -18.81 15.31
C GLY A 676 -42.07 -19.36 16.47
N TYR A 677 -42.72 -19.83 17.54
CA TYR A 677 -42.08 -20.40 18.72
C TYR A 677 -41.77 -21.89 18.48
N THR A 678 -40.53 -22.17 18.13
CA THR A 678 -40.03 -23.55 18.02
C THR A 678 -38.77 -23.74 18.85
N HIS A 679 -38.70 -24.86 19.57
CA HIS A 679 -37.50 -25.22 20.35
C HIS A 679 -36.29 -25.56 19.47
N GLU A 680 -36.49 -26.05 18.25
CA GLU A 680 -35.40 -26.48 17.36
C GLU A 680 -34.70 -25.32 16.64
N TYR A 681 -35.44 -24.29 16.24
CA TYR A 681 -34.93 -23.26 15.35
C TYR A 681 -34.91 -21.85 15.97
N GLY A 682 -35.49 -21.68 17.16
CA GLY A 682 -35.46 -20.44 17.93
C GLY A 682 -35.98 -19.23 17.14
N ALA A 683 -35.32 -18.08 17.28
CA ALA A 683 -35.77 -16.80 16.71
C ALA A 683 -35.84 -16.79 15.17
N ARG A 684 -35.13 -17.71 14.51
CA ARG A 684 -35.08 -17.80 13.04
C ARG A 684 -36.43 -18.17 12.44
N GLU A 685 -37.24 -18.94 13.17
CA GLU A 685 -38.59 -19.29 12.73
C GLU A 685 -39.53 -18.10 12.72
N MET A 686 -39.34 -17.13 13.63
CA MET A 686 -40.14 -15.91 13.62
C MET A 686 -39.96 -15.12 12.33
N ASP A 687 -38.72 -14.97 11.86
CA ASP A 687 -38.44 -14.30 10.58
C ASP A 687 -39.10 -15.04 9.41
N ARG A 688 -39.11 -16.39 9.45
CA ARG A 688 -39.75 -17.24 8.44
C ARG A 688 -41.26 -17.09 8.44
N VAL A 689 -41.90 -17.19 9.61
CA VAL A 689 -43.35 -17.07 9.77
C VAL A 689 -43.82 -15.67 9.34
N ILE A 690 -43.15 -14.61 9.76
CA ILE A 690 -43.44 -13.23 9.31
C ILE A 690 -43.29 -13.12 7.79
N ALA A 691 -42.22 -13.68 7.21
CA ALA A 691 -41.98 -13.61 5.77
C ALA A 691 -42.99 -14.42 4.94
N GLN A 692 -43.49 -15.54 5.45
CA GLN A 692 -44.43 -16.40 4.74
C GLN A 692 -45.89 -15.99 4.94
N ARG A 693 -46.26 -15.55 6.14
CA ARG A 693 -47.66 -15.24 6.50
C ARG A 693 -47.99 -13.76 6.36
N LEU A 694 -47.11 -12.88 6.83
CA LEU A 694 -47.42 -11.45 7.01
C LEU A 694 -46.98 -10.59 5.82
N LYS A 695 -45.72 -10.72 5.38
CA LYS A 695 -45.17 -9.90 4.29
C LYS A 695 -45.93 -10.05 2.96
N PRO A 696 -46.42 -11.23 2.53
CA PRO A 696 -47.13 -11.35 1.27
C PRO A 696 -48.48 -10.63 1.27
N LEU A 697 -49.18 -10.62 2.42
CA LEU A 697 -50.43 -9.87 2.59
C LEU A 697 -50.18 -8.37 2.44
N LEU A 698 -49.19 -7.84 3.16
CA LEU A 698 -48.79 -6.44 3.08
C LEU A 698 -48.32 -6.05 1.68
N MET A 699 -47.49 -6.89 1.04
CA MET A 699 -46.99 -6.65 -0.32
C MET A 699 -48.15 -6.51 -1.31
N ARG A 700 -49.15 -7.39 -1.23
CA ARG A 700 -50.30 -7.36 -2.13
C ARG A 700 -51.10 -6.06 -1.98
N GLU A 701 -51.33 -5.61 -0.75
CA GLU A 701 -52.05 -4.35 -0.52
C GLU A 701 -51.26 -3.12 -0.94
N ILE A 702 -49.94 -3.11 -0.72
CA ILE A 702 -49.07 -2.00 -1.10
C ILE A 702 -48.96 -1.89 -2.63
N LEU A 703 -48.85 -3.00 -3.35
CA LEU A 703 -48.68 -2.98 -4.81
C LEU A 703 -50.01 -2.91 -5.57
N PHE A 704 -51.05 -3.58 -5.09
CA PHE A 704 -52.28 -3.82 -5.85
C PHE A 704 -53.55 -3.35 -5.15
N GLY A 705 -53.52 -3.19 -3.83
CA GLY A 705 -54.70 -2.93 -3.01
C GLY A 705 -54.80 -1.52 -2.46
N SER A 706 -55.36 -1.44 -1.25
CA SER A 706 -55.77 -0.22 -0.57
C SER A 706 -54.61 0.66 -0.07
N LEU A 707 -53.40 0.09 0.06
CA LEU A 707 -52.22 0.77 0.62
C LEU A 707 -51.28 1.36 -0.45
N LYS A 708 -51.71 1.46 -1.72
CA LYS A 708 -50.91 2.04 -2.81
C LYS A 708 -50.41 3.47 -2.56
N GLN A 709 -51.17 4.25 -1.79
CA GLN A 709 -50.84 5.64 -1.44
C GLN A 709 -50.53 5.81 0.06
N GLY A 710 -50.19 4.72 0.75
CA GLY A 710 -50.12 4.70 2.21
C GLY A 710 -51.49 4.46 2.85
N GLY A 711 -51.52 4.44 4.18
CA GLY A 711 -52.75 4.22 4.96
C GLY A 711 -52.53 3.34 6.20
N HIS A 712 -53.62 3.05 6.90
CA HIS A 712 -53.62 2.21 8.09
C HIS A 712 -54.24 0.84 7.76
N ILE A 713 -53.63 -0.24 8.23
CA ILE A 713 -54.11 -1.60 8.04
C ILE A 713 -54.19 -2.36 9.36
N ILE A 714 -55.27 -3.11 9.55
CA ILE A 714 -55.45 -3.98 10.71
C ILE A 714 -55.34 -5.43 10.23
N ILE A 715 -54.44 -6.19 10.86
CA ILE A 715 -54.27 -7.62 10.59
C ILE A 715 -54.98 -8.41 11.68
N SER A 716 -55.95 -9.20 11.24
CA SER A 716 -56.77 -10.08 12.07
C SER A 716 -56.57 -11.54 11.69
N THR A 717 -57.20 -12.44 12.43
CA THR A 717 -57.29 -13.86 12.06
C THR A 717 -58.69 -14.18 11.53
N ARG A 718 -58.77 -14.88 10.39
CA ARG A 718 -60.00 -15.46 9.84
C ARG A 718 -59.74 -16.90 9.42
N ASP A 719 -60.60 -17.81 9.86
CA ASP A 719 -60.51 -19.26 9.56
C ASP A 719 -59.13 -19.88 9.89
N GLY A 720 -58.49 -19.42 10.98
CA GLY A 720 -57.17 -19.88 11.40
C GLY A 720 -55.99 -19.37 10.55
N SER A 721 -56.23 -18.38 9.69
CA SER A 721 -55.21 -17.74 8.85
C SER A 721 -55.17 -16.23 9.05
N LEU A 722 -54.00 -15.61 8.82
CA LEU A 722 -53.89 -14.15 8.84
C LEU A 722 -54.70 -13.55 7.69
N SER A 723 -55.53 -12.57 8.01
CA SER A 723 -56.37 -11.84 7.09
C SER A 723 -56.24 -10.34 7.34
N ILE A 724 -56.52 -9.57 6.30
CA ILE A 724 -56.58 -8.11 6.39
C ILE A 724 -58.04 -7.72 6.66
N GLY A 725 -58.23 -6.84 7.65
CA GLY A 725 -59.51 -6.27 8.04
C GLY A 725 -59.84 -4.97 7.33
#